data_AF-Q8EWF0-F1
#
_entry.id   AF-Q8EWF0-F1
#
_cell.length_a   1.000
_cell.length_b   1.000
_cell.length_c   1.000
_cell.angle_alpha   90.00
_cell.angle_beta   90.00
_cell.angle_gamma   90.00
#
_symmetry.space_group_name_H-M   'P 1'
#
loop_
_entity.id
_entity.type
_entity.pdbx_description
1 polymer ?
#
loop_
_entity_poly.entity_id
_entity_poly.type
_entity_poly.pdbx_seq_one_letter_code
_entity_poly.pdbx_strand_id
1 'polypeptide(L)'
;MVFNMNKKSKKIILSTTSSVLSIATALSIALPITNNAIKNYSITNVSSTNQVTTESKIIPSEVNDQNANISTNNGPVTFLGNKITALDWFGNELWSIDFSQKVPDKDGATPGNNYDGAWKRAWFNWDYNRSTDTIWVLGSWSVKNNKQPLFEIKAADGTITKTHEINYAEFTSSLGQANNSNVYRFVSALSSGKVMVYGGAGTTYNGKAILYDPKTLKGTVLNGNSSDDKILPLKNTSYGSDYKWYFFNLIPVATNRNIVEVVTFANKETSGDAGNGLANYNVYFLLVDDELNMVYNQNTNNPWSKHVLVANGISGYRNSKVTPQRDYYSLLDGRVVTVVYNTAIIIDAKNSNDIKYGTYPVSESKWIKSWAFDSNQNLYFKFKDESNIYKVSGSVWQTINNNTTSIPLYVYLDLKGIGSTSAYANDLIMYNVYGYTGQLMMINSKYNSLVNTSNSNITTDNNPQNYGLALAVTQNANLQDKGDYKGILNGPDTFQKASDFELSSSALSSKIPSEITKDDIETSNGGFMKDSTDFTIKSMDDKTGSIQIECKLYQIPWFTTSLPEGITPKIITKQYTTTKKIADKTSWKTLTTSTDYDFLNMKPSKITEEDVTNLDPFQVSFQSQTIVDSTGKILYPKKTYSVGTKNDSNGQVEVKIKYEYIPMGITYSNDTKATTYDASHTYTVFNSSTTPAFKFMGQNGSSSSIDISKVSELKNLLSADTLPSSFLSLNSSSDKTNSAFLQFINTNESKGYPISKMKFTVTANDNSGSLTIKADMPASYSPENTAKSFSVTYTGLNRASNYSFSFKDVTKIGTQNINAILPSAVTDGDIINNFLQYNGFNSNDFSIVKTVNDETGELTVAINLDKTYATAIGNSGHGFNNYTATKVFTGFMTKDEYNKRFDVQFLSDTDNKLIQLKQMQAAKIYESFKGTSPTSLQVGNQTYSDLKDLIKKLLVQSSGTSIPADWSDSSITADMYIDNAQGTISFYVKIPQDKITGSNSDINLVVNYTGFVKGNIDNTSDNLSFIADNMLKSYLISNGDTTEEDFNKFTPDTFAKWLEDSNYQKALKLISYKSGQYEDLLNTSKYKISVIANETQRTVSVFILFSDVTDPKSLKEYSVTYTI
;
A
#
# COMPACT_ATOMS: atom_id res chain seq x y z
N MET A 1 0.84 -53.42 27.96
CA MET A 1 -0.63 -53.52 27.79
C MET A 1 -1.22 -52.30 28.46
N VAL A 2 -1.92 -51.35 27.83
CA VAL A 2 -2.37 -51.01 26.46
C VAL A 2 -2.70 -49.50 26.62
N PHE A 3 -1.87 -48.60 26.08
CA PHE A 3 -1.99 -47.92 24.77
C PHE A 3 -2.68 -46.54 24.86
N ASN A 4 -1.96 -45.47 24.47
CA ASN A 4 -2.22 -44.64 23.26
C ASN A 4 -3.40 -43.66 23.40
N MET A 5 -3.49 -42.52 22.73
CA MET A 5 -2.69 -41.76 21.77
C MET A 5 -3.42 -40.40 21.67
N ASN A 6 -2.71 -39.26 21.66
CA ASN A 6 -2.36 -38.48 20.47
C ASN A 6 -3.48 -37.76 19.70
N LYS A 7 -3.05 -36.58 19.20
CA LYS A 7 -3.41 -35.85 17.97
C LYS A 7 -4.54 -34.82 18.10
N LYS A 8 -4.27 -33.51 17.99
CA LYS A 8 -3.70 -32.70 16.88
C LYS A 8 -4.67 -32.45 15.71
N SER A 9 -4.65 -31.16 15.31
CA SER A 9 -4.72 -30.63 13.93
C SER A 9 -6.12 -30.26 13.43
N LYS A 10 -6.35 -29.20 12.62
CA LYS A 10 -5.51 -28.15 12.02
C LYS A 10 -6.45 -27.19 11.24
N LYS A 11 -5.99 -25.94 11.07
CA LYS A 11 -6.23 -24.97 9.96
C LYS A 11 -7.64 -24.32 9.87
N ILE A 12 -7.80 -22.99 9.96
CA ILE A 12 -7.25 -21.83 9.21
C ILE A 12 -7.78 -21.73 7.77
N ILE A 13 -8.55 -20.67 7.48
CA ILE A 13 -8.40 -19.60 6.44
C ILE A 13 -9.68 -18.73 6.55
N LEU A 14 -9.67 -17.50 7.08
CA LEU A 14 -9.26 -16.19 6.54
C LEU A 14 -10.01 -15.73 5.28
N SER A 15 -10.82 -14.67 5.38
CA SER A 15 -10.65 -13.46 4.55
C SER A 15 -11.58 -12.32 5.00
N THR A 16 -10.91 -11.20 5.24
CA THR A 16 -11.36 -9.84 5.52
C THR A 16 -11.94 -9.15 4.29
N THR A 17 -12.82 -8.16 4.48
CA THR A 17 -12.67 -6.83 3.86
C THR A 17 -13.51 -5.77 4.59
N SER A 18 -12.78 -4.88 5.29
CA SER A 18 -12.95 -3.41 5.40
C SER A 18 -13.88 -2.77 4.36
N SER A 19 -14.66 -1.70 4.57
CA SER A 19 -14.54 -0.44 5.35
C SER A 19 -15.74 0.45 4.89
N VAL A 20 -16.29 1.48 5.56
CA VAL A 20 -15.77 2.80 5.99
C VAL A 20 -16.87 3.50 6.83
N LEU A 21 -16.39 4.37 7.73
CA LEU A 21 -16.97 5.36 8.65
C LEU A 21 -18.30 6.12 8.36
N SER A 22 -18.83 6.60 9.51
CA SER A 22 -19.57 7.87 9.80
C SER A 22 -21.07 7.87 9.51
N ILE A 23 -21.97 8.21 10.45
CA ILE A 23 -22.12 9.51 11.13
C ILE A 23 -22.73 9.33 12.54
N ALA A 24 -22.23 10.13 13.49
CA ALA A 24 -22.78 10.33 14.83
C ALA A 24 -23.99 11.27 14.82
N THR A 25 -24.98 11.06 15.70
CA THR A 25 -25.32 12.01 16.79
C THR A 25 -26.59 11.63 17.58
N ALA A 26 -26.41 11.58 18.90
CA ALA A 26 -27.26 12.08 19.98
C ALA A 26 -28.76 11.70 20.05
N LEU A 27 -29.13 11.05 21.16
CA LEU A 27 -30.15 11.62 22.05
C LEU A 27 -29.73 11.42 23.51
N SER A 28 -29.50 12.54 24.16
CA SER A 28 -29.37 12.72 25.60
C SER A 28 -30.67 12.37 26.32
N ILE A 29 -30.59 11.52 27.33
CA ILE A 29 -31.56 11.56 28.44
C ILE A 29 -30.77 11.73 29.72
N ALA A 30 -30.94 12.89 30.32
CA ALA A 30 -30.50 13.19 31.67
C ALA A 30 -31.22 12.26 32.64
N LEU A 31 -30.47 11.57 33.49
CA LEU A 31 -31.00 10.97 34.71
C LEU A 31 -30.23 11.55 35.90
N PRO A 32 -30.92 12.08 36.91
CA PRO A 32 -30.30 12.68 38.08
C PRO A 32 -29.79 11.55 38.97
N ILE A 33 -28.47 11.38 39.07
CA ILE A 33 -27.89 10.49 40.07
C ILE A 33 -27.14 11.35 41.09
N THR A 34 -27.76 11.35 42.27
CA THR A 34 -27.37 11.93 43.55
C THR A 34 -25.88 11.83 43.89
N ASN A 35 -25.38 12.93 44.45
CA ASN A 35 -24.14 13.05 45.24
C ASN A 35 -23.97 11.87 46.21
N ASN A 36 -23.06 10.95 45.91
CA ASN A 36 -22.23 10.19 46.88
C ASN A 36 -21.36 9.08 46.25
N ALA A 37 -21.33 8.90 44.93
CA ALA A 37 -20.41 7.96 44.28
C ALA A 37 -19.08 8.64 43.87
N ILE A 38 -18.43 9.36 44.78
CA ILE A 38 -17.05 9.85 44.60
C ILE A 38 -16.15 8.98 45.48
N LYS A 39 -15.70 7.84 44.93
CA LYS A 39 -14.51 7.06 45.31
C LYS A 39 -14.59 5.74 44.56
N ASN A 40 -13.81 5.65 43.47
CA ASN A 40 -13.46 4.48 42.66
C ASN A 40 -13.70 4.76 41.16
N TYR A 41 -12.90 5.67 40.60
CA TYR A 41 -12.59 5.58 39.18
C TYR A 41 -11.50 4.53 39.03
N SER A 42 -11.91 3.29 38.78
CA SER A 42 -11.01 2.29 38.21
C SER A 42 -10.60 2.79 36.83
N ILE A 43 -9.30 3.05 36.66
CA ILE A 43 -8.66 3.18 35.35
C ILE A 43 -9.07 1.95 34.55
N THR A 44 -9.89 2.14 33.52
CA THR A 44 -10.16 1.09 32.54
C THR A 44 -8.87 0.92 31.76
N ASN A 45 -8.02 -0.02 32.19
CA ASN A 45 -6.94 -0.53 31.35
C ASN A 45 -7.61 -1.00 30.05
N VAL A 46 -7.44 -0.23 28.98
CA VAL A 46 -7.72 -0.72 27.64
C VAL A 46 -6.70 -1.81 27.41
N SER A 47 -7.14 -3.07 27.47
CA SER A 47 -6.32 -4.21 27.08
C SER A 47 -5.94 -4.01 25.62
N SER A 48 -4.74 -3.53 25.36
CA SER A 48 -4.22 -3.48 24.00
C SER A 48 -3.97 -4.92 23.54
N THR A 49 -4.42 -5.25 22.33
CA THR A 49 -4.19 -6.56 21.69
C THR A 49 -2.75 -6.74 21.24
N ASN A 50 -1.85 -5.80 21.56
CA ASN A 50 -0.46 -5.79 21.16
C ASN A 50 0.42 -5.88 22.41
N GLN A 51 0.62 -7.08 22.96
CA GLN A 51 1.66 -7.36 23.96
C GLN A 51 2.99 -7.72 23.30
N VAL A 52 4.09 -7.22 23.86
CA VAL A 52 5.47 -7.18 23.33
C VAL A 52 6.02 -8.57 22.97
N THR A 53 6.81 -8.65 21.89
CA THR A 53 7.81 -9.72 21.69
C THR A 53 9.24 -9.22 21.95
N THR A 54 9.53 -7.91 21.80
CA THR A 54 10.80 -7.23 22.12
C THR A 54 10.60 -5.84 22.75
N GLU A 55 11.19 -5.61 23.93
CA GLU A 55 11.01 -4.38 24.72
C GLU A 55 11.68 -3.14 24.06
N SER A 56 10.95 -2.02 23.98
CA SER A 56 11.54 -0.72 23.64
C SER A 56 12.43 -0.24 24.78
N LYS A 57 13.71 0.03 24.51
CA LYS A 57 14.66 0.49 25.53
C LYS A 57 14.25 1.87 26.08
N ILE A 58 14.36 2.05 27.39
CA ILE A 58 14.17 3.34 28.06
C ILE A 58 15.45 4.16 27.86
N ILE A 59 15.35 5.29 27.17
CA ILE A 59 16.48 6.16 26.85
C ILE A 59 16.70 7.16 27.99
N PRO A 60 17.77 7.05 28.79
CA PRO A 60 17.88 7.89 29.98
C PRO A 60 18.10 9.35 29.66
N SER A 61 17.51 10.21 30.50
CA SER A 61 17.53 11.67 30.35
C SER A 61 17.82 12.38 31.67
N GLU A 62 18.45 13.55 31.55
CA GLU A 62 18.69 14.51 32.60
C GLU A 62 18.01 15.85 32.26
N VAL A 63 17.79 16.68 33.27
CA VAL A 63 17.25 18.04 33.12
C VAL A 63 17.95 18.98 34.11
N ASN A 64 18.06 20.26 33.73
CA ASN A 64 18.51 21.34 34.61
C ASN A 64 17.76 22.64 34.27
N ASP A 65 17.95 23.68 35.08
CA ASP A 65 17.19 24.93 34.94
C ASP A 65 17.77 25.91 33.91
N GLN A 66 18.90 25.57 33.28
CA GLN A 66 19.69 26.46 32.42
C GLN A 66 19.57 26.12 30.93
N ASN A 67 18.99 24.97 30.61
CA ASN A 67 18.78 24.50 29.24
C ASN A 67 17.29 24.51 28.90
N ALA A 68 16.99 24.84 27.64
CA ALA A 68 15.60 24.88 27.20
C ALA A 68 15.05 23.45 27.02
N ASN A 69 13.85 23.16 27.53
CA ASN A 69 13.07 21.99 27.19
C ASN A 69 12.52 22.15 25.77
N ILE A 70 13.11 21.44 24.81
CA ILE A 70 12.70 21.54 23.40
C ILE A 70 11.74 20.41 23.06
N SER A 71 10.62 20.78 22.43
CA SER A 71 9.74 19.84 21.73
C SER A 71 9.71 20.19 20.24
N THR A 72 10.21 19.28 19.42
CA THR A 72 10.20 19.37 17.95
C THR A 72 8.87 18.85 17.40
N ASN A 73 8.70 18.82 16.09
CA ASN A 73 7.52 18.18 15.50
C ASN A 73 7.51 16.65 15.70
N ASN A 74 8.68 16.02 15.82
CA ASN A 74 8.81 14.57 15.98
C ASN A 74 8.75 14.09 17.44
N GLY A 75 8.97 14.99 18.38
CA GLY A 75 9.02 14.69 19.81
C GLY A 75 10.06 15.52 20.56
N PRO A 76 10.30 15.18 21.83
CA PRO A 76 11.18 15.95 22.70
C PRO A 76 12.67 15.70 22.45
N VAL A 77 13.48 16.72 22.69
CA VAL A 77 14.94 16.62 22.70
C VAL A 77 15.42 16.63 24.15
N THR A 78 16.17 15.60 24.52
CA THR A 78 16.70 15.39 25.87
C THR A 78 18.22 15.26 25.82
N PHE A 79 18.86 15.16 26.99
CA PHE A 79 20.30 14.90 27.07
C PHE A 79 20.63 13.94 28.21
N LEU A 80 21.79 13.31 28.08
CA LEU A 80 22.44 12.55 29.13
C LEU A 80 23.96 12.69 28.94
N GLY A 81 24.66 13.23 29.93
CA GLY A 81 26.10 13.40 29.75
C GLY A 81 26.42 14.42 28.64
N ASN A 82 27.38 14.07 27.78
CA ASN A 82 27.72 14.79 26.55
C ASN A 82 26.81 14.46 25.36
N LYS A 83 25.84 13.55 25.52
CA LYS A 83 24.95 13.08 24.46
C LYS A 83 23.63 13.86 24.47
N ILE A 84 23.24 14.38 23.30
CA ILE A 84 21.90 14.91 23.03
C ILE A 84 21.12 13.83 22.29
N THR A 85 19.85 13.64 22.63
CA THR A 85 18.98 12.63 22.03
C THR A 85 17.64 13.22 21.66
N ALA A 86 17.20 13.05 20.43
CA ALA A 86 15.81 13.28 20.06
C ALA A 86 15.00 12.00 20.25
N LEU A 87 13.84 12.14 20.86
CA LEU A 87 12.89 11.06 21.05
C LEU A 87 11.70 11.26 20.12
N ASP A 88 11.09 10.14 19.69
CA ASP A 88 9.80 10.17 19.02
C ASP A 88 8.63 10.32 20.02
N TRP A 89 7.40 10.52 19.53
CA TRP A 89 6.19 10.58 20.35
C TRP A 89 5.80 9.26 21.04
N PHE A 90 6.62 8.22 20.87
CA PHE A 90 6.52 6.93 21.54
C PHE A 90 7.68 6.74 22.54
N GLY A 91 8.49 7.77 22.81
CA GLY A 91 9.58 7.70 23.78
C GLY A 91 10.79 6.85 23.35
N ASN A 92 10.93 6.54 22.06
CA ASN A 92 12.08 5.83 21.51
C ASN A 92 13.10 6.81 20.94
N GLU A 93 14.37 6.38 20.87
CA GLU A 93 15.43 7.16 20.22
C GLU A 93 15.14 7.30 18.72
N LEU A 94 15.02 8.55 18.25
CA LEU A 94 14.97 8.90 16.83
C LEU A 94 16.39 9.04 16.27
N TRP A 95 17.22 9.82 16.97
CA TRP A 95 18.65 9.98 16.70
C TRP A 95 19.35 10.48 17.97
N SER A 96 20.65 10.23 18.07
CA SER A 96 21.48 10.78 19.14
C SER A 96 22.87 11.20 18.66
N ILE A 97 23.42 12.24 19.29
CA ILE A 97 24.74 12.78 18.96
C ILE A 97 25.54 12.94 20.26
N ASP A 98 26.66 12.24 20.34
CA ASP A 98 27.66 12.45 21.40
C ASP A 98 28.62 13.57 20.98
N PHE A 99 28.46 14.75 21.57
CA PHE A 99 29.28 15.91 21.24
C PHE A 99 30.73 15.77 21.71
N SER A 100 31.05 14.83 22.61
CA SER A 100 32.46 14.60 22.99
C SER A 100 33.30 14.11 21.80
N GLN A 101 32.68 13.47 20.81
CA GLN A 101 33.33 13.01 19.59
C GLN A 101 33.57 14.13 18.57
N LYS A 102 32.94 15.30 18.76
CA LYS A 102 32.92 16.40 17.78
C LYS A 102 33.51 17.69 18.33
N VAL A 103 33.47 17.91 19.64
CA VAL A 103 33.92 19.13 20.30
C VAL A 103 35.25 18.87 21.01
N PRO A 104 36.27 19.71 20.79
CA PRO A 104 37.54 19.57 21.48
C PRO A 104 37.40 19.87 22.98
N ASP A 105 38.17 19.16 23.80
CA ASP A 105 38.26 19.48 25.22
C ASP A 105 39.14 20.70 25.53
N LYS A 106 39.37 20.99 26.82
CA LYS A 106 40.14 22.16 27.24
C LYS A 106 41.58 22.17 26.67
N ASP A 107 42.14 20.99 26.41
CA ASP A 107 43.49 20.76 25.90
C ASP A 107 43.51 20.62 24.36
N GLY A 108 42.38 20.89 23.70
CA GLY A 108 42.23 20.92 22.25
C GLY A 108 42.16 19.53 21.59
N ALA A 109 41.91 18.46 22.36
CA ALA A 109 41.83 17.10 21.84
C ALA A 109 40.40 16.73 21.42
N THR A 110 40.26 16.03 20.28
CA THR A 110 39.00 15.44 19.79
C THR A 110 39.24 13.96 19.44
N PRO A 111 38.50 12.99 20.02
CA PRO A 111 37.42 13.14 21.00
C PRO A 111 37.87 13.78 22.32
N GLY A 112 37.05 14.68 22.86
CA GLY A 112 37.36 15.47 24.05
C GLY A 112 36.97 14.75 25.35
N ASN A 113 37.88 14.70 26.32
CA ASN A 113 37.72 13.91 27.55
C ASN A 113 37.74 14.76 28.84
N ASN A 114 38.21 16.01 28.79
CA ASN A 114 38.38 16.84 29.98
C ASN A 114 37.93 18.30 29.76
N TYR A 115 36.67 18.58 30.09
CA TYR A 115 36.07 19.92 29.97
C TYR A 115 36.25 20.72 31.27
N ASP A 116 36.48 22.03 31.15
CA ASP A 116 36.76 22.93 32.28
C ASP A 116 35.62 23.94 32.53
N GLY A 117 35.67 24.65 33.65
CA GLY A 117 34.68 25.66 34.05
C GLY A 117 33.51 25.11 34.86
N ALA A 118 32.50 25.96 35.08
CA ALA A 118 31.31 25.59 35.85
C ALA A 118 30.45 24.52 35.15
N TRP A 119 30.59 24.37 33.83
CA TRP A 119 29.84 23.41 32.99
C TRP A 119 30.81 22.47 32.28
N LYS A 120 31.20 21.39 32.95
CA LYS A 120 32.20 20.43 32.45
C LYS A 120 31.55 19.46 31.45
N ARG A 121 31.24 19.95 30.26
CA ARG A 121 30.52 19.23 29.21
C ARG A 121 30.91 19.67 27.80
N ALA A 122 30.66 18.81 26.81
CA ALA A 122 31.01 19.05 25.41
C ALA A 122 30.12 20.09 24.70
N TRP A 123 28.91 20.33 25.18
CA TRP A 123 27.95 21.29 24.61
C TRP A 123 27.46 22.24 25.70
N PHE A 124 27.38 23.54 25.46
CA PHE A 124 26.92 24.51 26.48
C PHE A 124 25.44 24.78 26.42
N ASN A 125 24.84 24.88 25.24
CA ASN A 125 23.43 25.18 25.11
C ASN A 125 22.88 24.85 23.74
N TRP A 126 21.57 24.95 23.61
CA TRP A 126 20.86 24.73 22.37
C TRP A 126 19.65 25.65 22.23
N ASP A 127 19.19 25.81 20.99
CA ASP A 127 17.92 26.46 20.68
C ASP A 127 17.28 25.81 19.44
N TYR A 128 15.96 25.89 19.31
CA TYR A 128 15.22 25.29 18.20
C TYR A 128 14.50 26.33 17.36
N ASN A 129 14.98 26.50 16.12
CA ASN A 129 14.26 27.26 15.11
C ASN A 129 13.21 26.36 14.43
N ARG A 130 11.97 26.45 14.90
CA ARG A 130 10.83 25.68 14.36
C ARG A 130 10.53 26.02 12.89
N SER A 131 10.80 27.25 12.44
CA SER A 131 10.50 27.67 11.06
C SER A 131 11.38 26.97 10.02
N THR A 132 12.62 26.61 10.38
CA THR A 132 13.56 25.89 9.50
C THR A 132 13.74 24.43 9.91
N ASP A 133 13.09 23.99 10.99
CA ASP A 133 13.28 22.70 11.64
C ASP A 133 14.75 22.40 11.97
N THR A 134 15.40 23.38 12.61
CA THR A 134 16.84 23.38 12.90
C THR A 134 17.09 23.55 14.40
N ILE A 135 17.89 22.66 14.97
CA ILE A 135 18.45 22.79 16.32
C ILE A 135 19.86 23.37 16.18
N TRP A 136 20.10 24.47 16.87
CA TRP A 136 21.43 25.07 17.00
C TRP A 136 22.05 24.60 18.30
N VAL A 137 23.26 24.05 18.26
CA VAL A 137 23.98 23.60 19.47
C VAL A 137 25.31 24.31 19.56
N LEU A 138 25.55 25.00 20.68
CA LEU A 138 26.81 25.63 20.99
C LEU A 138 27.71 24.65 21.74
N GLY A 139 28.90 24.37 21.22
CA GLY A 139 29.90 23.52 21.85
C GLY A 139 30.65 24.20 23.00
N SER A 140 31.44 23.42 23.73
CA SER A 140 32.42 23.94 24.68
C SER A 140 33.51 24.74 23.98
N TRP A 141 34.03 25.74 24.67
CA TRP A 141 35.24 26.46 24.26
C TRP A 141 36.50 25.70 24.67
N SER A 142 37.51 25.73 23.81
CA SER A 142 38.82 25.14 24.08
C SER A 142 39.83 26.22 24.42
N VAL A 143 40.42 26.14 25.63
CA VAL A 143 41.44 27.08 26.13
C VAL A 143 42.67 27.10 25.23
N LYS A 144 43.10 25.93 24.75
CA LYS A 144 44.29 25.79 23.91
C LYS A 144 44.13 26.44 22.54
N ASN A 145 42.95 26.27 21.93
CA ASN A 145 42.72 26.68 20.55
C ASN A 145 41.97 28.02 20.43
N ASN A 146 41.45 28.57 21.54
CA ASN A 146 40.59 29.76 21.60
C ASN A 146 39.34 29.68 20.73
N LYS A 147 38.82 28.47 20.49
CA LYS A 147 37.69 28.21 19.57
C LYS A 147 36.51 27.57 20.27
N GLN A 148 35.32 27.82 19.75
CA GLN A 148 34.06 27.22 20.17
C GLN A 148 33.23 26.83 18.94
N PRO A 149 32.83 25.56 18.77
CA PRO A 149 32.03 25.16 17.63
C PRO A 149 30.54 25.50 17.83
N LEU A 150 29.84 25.79 16.73
CA LEU A 150 28.39 25.98 16.65
C LEU A 150 27.85 25.05 15.57
N PHE A 151 26.93 24.16 15.93
CA PHE A 151 26.38 23.13 15.05
C PHE A 151 24.98 23.50 14.59
N GLU A 152 24.74 23.30 13.29
CA GLU A 152 23.42 23.35 12.66
C GLU A 152 22.93 21.91 12.47
N ILE A 153 21.86 21.52 13.16
CA ILE A 153 21.37 20.15 13.20
C ILE A 153 19.94 20.12 12.72
N LYS A 154 19.62 19.28 11.75
CA LYS A 154 18.25 19.08 11.32
C LYS A 154 17.51 18.27 12.39
N ALA A 155 16.43 18.82 12.94
CA ALA A 155 15.70 18.16 14.02
C ALA A 155 15.03 16.85 13.55
N ALA A 156 14.67 16.80 12.27
CA ALA A 156 14.09 15.66 11.58
C ALA A 156 14.86 14.34 11.74
N ASP A 157 16.18 14.37 11.58
CA ASP A 157 17.02 13.17 11.39
C ASP A 157 18.39 13.24 12.09
N GLY A 158 18.71 14.36 12.76
CA GLY A 158 19.97 14.55 13.45
C GLY A 158 21.15 14.86 12.53
N THR A 159 20.91 15.09 11.24
CA THR A 159 21.98 15.43 10.29
C THR A 159 22.60 16.77 10.68
N ILE A 160 23.92 16.78 10.91
CA ILE A 160 24.69 18.02 11.07
C ILE A 160 24.91 18.59 9.67
N THR A 161 24.13 19.62 9.30
CA THR A 161 24.20 20.23 7.96
C THR A 161 25.43 21.12 7.82
N LYS A 162 25.83 21.80 8.91
CA LYS A 162 27.02 22.65 8.98
C LYS A 162 27.60 22.70 10.40
N THR A 163 28.91 22.95 10.46
CA THR A 163 29.64 23.29 11.69
C THR A 163 30.37 24.60 11.47
N HIS A 164 30.14 25.58 12.34
CA HIS A 164 30.86 26.85 12.36
C HIS A 164 31.82 26.90 13.55
N GLU A 165 32.98 27.55 13.39
CA GLU A 165 33.93 27.77 14.47
C GLU A 165 33.95 29.25 14.86
N ILE A 166 33.59 29.53 16.11
CA ILE A 166 33.72 30.86 16.73
C ILE A 166 35.14 30.97 17.27
N ASN A 167 35.98 31.73 16.58
CA ASN A 167 37.36 31.98 16.97
C ASN A 167 37.46 33.24 17.84
N TYR A 168 37.58 33.06 19.16
CA TYR A 168 37.66 34.18 20.09
C TYR A 168 38.94 35.01 19.93
N ALA A 169 40.00 34.45 19.34
CA ALA A 169 41.22 35.20 19.06
C ALA A 169 40.96 36.39 18.11
N GLU A 170 40.06 36.22 17.13
CA GLU A 170 39.67 37.26 16.16
C GLU A 170 38.89 38.41 16.81
N PHE A 171 38.33 38.18 18.01
CA PHE A 171 37.48 39.13 18.73
C PHE A 171 38.15 39.75 19.94
N THR A 172 39.44 39.44 20.19
CA THR A 172 40.19 39.89 21.38
C THR A 172 40.16 41.42 21.54
N SER A 173 40.24 42.17 20.44
CA SER A 173 40.20 43.64 20.45
C SER A 173 38.85 44.21 20.91
N SER A 174 37.76 43.46 20.74
CA SER A 174 36.39 43.90 21.03
C SER A 174 35.82 43.30 22.32
N LEU A 175 36.20 42.05 22.66
CA LEU A 175 35.69 41.31 23.82
C LEU A 175 36.70 41.23 24.98
N GLY A 176 37.97 41.61 24.76
CA GLY A 176 39.07 41.33 25.68
C GLY A 176 39.55 39.87 25.57
N GLN A 177 40.48 39.48 26.44
CA GLN A 177 41.03 38.12 26.42
C GLN A 177 40.00 37.10 26.95
N ALA A 178 39.60 36.16 26.09
CA ALA A 178 38.67 35.09 26.45
C ALA A 178 39.29 34.11 27.46
N ASN A 179 38.48 33.67 28.42
CA ASN A 179 38.78 32.69 29.44
C ASN A 179 37.49 31.96 29.87
N ASN A 180 37.62 30.91 30.67
CA ASN A 180 36.48 30.08 31.10
C ASN A 180 35.35 30.86 31.82
N SER A 181 35.63 32.03 32.38
CA SER A 181 34.66 32.85 33.11
C SER A 181 33.92 33.87 32.25
N ASN A 182 34.43 34.22 31.05
CA ASN A 182 33.83 35.27 30.19
C ASN A 182 33.44 34.80 28.78
N VAL A 183 33.73 33.55 28.41
CA VAL A 183 33.25 32.93 27.17
C VAL A 183 31.73 32.83 27.15
N TYR A 184 31.14 33.04 25.97
CA TYR A 184 29.70 32.95 25.82
C TYR A 184 29.17 31.52 25.84
N ARG A 185 28.02 31.34 26.50
CA ARG A 185 27.49 30.01 26.83
C ARG A 185 26.07 29.76 26.36
N PHE A 186 25.38 30.77 25.85
CA PHE A 186 24.01 30.65 25.37
C PHE A 186 23.96 30.89 23.86
N VAL A 187 22.92 30.33 23.24
CA VAL A 187 22.61 30.49 21.83
C VAL A 187 21.12 30.71 21.68
N SER A 188 20.72 31.59 20.75
CA SER A 188 19.35 31.72 20.29
C SER A 188 19.31 31.93 18.77
N ALA A 189 18.36 31.30 18.10
CA ALA A 189 18.07 31.52 16.69
C ALA A 189 17.09 32.69 16.53
N LEU A 190 17.52 33.76 15.85
CA LEU A 190 16.71 34.97 15.72
C LEU A 190 15.67 34.83 14.60
N SER A 191 14.58 35.60 14.68
CA SER A 191 13.55 35.65 13.63
C SER A 191 14.09 36.17 12.28
N SER A 192 15.27 36.78 12.24
CA SER A 192 15.96 37.17 11.01
C SER A 192 16.67 36.00 10.29
N GLY A 193 16.74 34.83 10.92
CA GLY A 193 17.47 33.65 10.44
C GLY A 193 18.95 33.65 10.83
N LYS A 194 19.43 34.67 11.55
CA LYS A 194 20.77 34.72 12.16
C LYS A 194 20.76 34.00 13.51
N VAL A 195 21.93 33.70 14.04
CA VAL A 195 22.10 33.00 15.32
C VAL A 195 22.96 33.86 16.24
N MET A 196 22.45 34.18 17.43
CA MET A 196 23.18 34.96 18.42
C MET A 196 23.77 34.04 19.48
N VAL A 197 25.08 34.19 19.73
CA VAL A 197 25.80 33.54 20.83
C VAL A 197 26.13 34.60 21.87
N TYR A 198 25.67 34.39 23.10
CA TYR A 198 25.63 35.44 24.11
C TYR A 198 25.76 34.92 25.54
N GLY A 199 25.93 35.87 26.47
CA GLY A 199 25.90 35.68 27.92
C GLY A 199 27.03 34.79 28.48
N GLY A 200 27.49 35.03 29.70
CA GLY A 200 28.58 34.26 30.33
C GLY A 200 28.35 34.14 31.82
N ALA A 201 28.69 33.00 32.43
CA ALA A 201 28.41 32.81 33.85
C ALA A 201 29.28 33.72 34.71
N GLY A 202 28.63 34.61 35.47
CA GLY A 202 29.29 35.39 36.51
C GLY A 202 29.71 36.81 36.11
N THR A 203 29.56 37.22 34.85
CA THR A 203 29.83 38.60 34.41
C THR A 203 28.57 39.45 34.38
N THR A 204 28.72 40.76 34.59
CA THR A 204 27.65 41.74 34.38
C THR A 204 27.35 41.86 32.89
N TYR A 205 26.07 41.97 32.53
CA TYR A 205 25.65 42.23 31.16
C TYR A 205 26.26 43.53 30.62
N ASN A 206 26.84 43.47 29.43
CA ASN A 206 27.65 44.53 28.83
C ASN A 206 27.23 44.91 27.40
N GLY A 207 26.04 44.49 26.96
CA GLY A 207 25.51 44.83 25.62
C GLY A 207 26.24 44.17 24.45
N LYS A 208 27.08 43.15 24.71
CA LYS A 208 27.85 42.45 23.67
C LYS A 208 27.37 41.02 23.46
N ALA A 209 27.51 40.55 22.21
CA ALA A 209 27.26 39.18 21.78
C ALA A 209 27.99 38.89 20.46
N ILE A 210 27.95 37.65 19.98
CA ILE A 210 28.43 37.26 18.65
C ILE A 210 27.21 36.92 17.79
N LEU A 211 27.02 37.63 16.69
CA LEU A 211 25.96 37.38 15.72
C LEU A 211 26.54 36.62 14.52
N TYR A 212 26.10 35.38 14.37
CA TYR A 212 26.42 34.53 13.24
C TYR A 212 25.35 34.63 12.16
N ASP A 213 25.76 34.83 10.92
CA ASP A 213 24.88 34.82 9.75
C ASP A 213 25.10 33.54 8.92
N PRO A 214 24.15 32.59 8.92
CA PRO A 214 24.25 31.34 8.15
C PRO A 214 24.35 31.53 6.63
N LYS A 215 23.94 32.69 6.09
CA LYS A 215 24.03 32.98 4.65
C LYS A 215 25.45 33.34 4.24
N THR A 216 26.13 34.17 5.04
CA THR A 216 27.50 34.63 4.77
C THR A 216 28.57 33.79 5.46
N LEU A 217 28.16 32.89 6.37
CA LEU A 217 29.01 32.02 7.20
C LEU A 217 29.99 32.80 8.08
N LYS A 218 29.65 34.03 8.47
CA LYS A 218 30.51 34.91 9.28
C LYS A 218 29.88 35.23 10.63
N GLY A 219 30.73 35.26 11.65
CA GLY A 219 30.41 35.80 12.97
C GLY A 219 30.86 37.26 13.09
N THR A 220 30.08 38.09 13.78
CA THR A 220 30.40 39.49 14.06
C THR A 220 30.16 39.81 15.53
N VAL A 221 31.02 40.62 16.14
CA VAL A 221 30.83 41.08 17.52
C VAL A 221 29.90 42.28 17.52
N LEU A 222 28.84 42.19 18.32
CA LEU A 222 27.89 43.27 18.54
C LEU A 222 28.34 44.18 19.69
N ASN A 223 28.03 45.47 19.58
CA ASN A 223 28.23 46.48 20.63
C ASN A 223 26.96 47.31 20.76
N GLY A 224 25.93 46.72 21.37
CA GLY A 224 24.65 47.38 21.59
C GLY A 224 24.68 48.36 22.77
N ASN A 225 23.71 49.28 22.79
CA ASN A 225 23.57 50.27 23.88
C ASN A 225 22.71 49.79 25.06
N SER A 226 22.18 48.56 25.04
CA SER A 226 21.22 48.03 26.03
C SER A 226 21.76 47.88 27.47
N SER A 227 23.07 47.96 27.67
CA SER A 227 23.71 47.91 29.00
C SER A 227 24.14 49.28 29.55
N ASP A 228 23.68 50.38 28.95
CA ASP A 228 23.92 51.73 29.47
C ASP A 228 23.42 51.84 30.93
N ASP A 229 24.18 52.48 31.82
CA ASP A 229 23.84 52.61 33.24
C ASP A 229 22.51 53.35 33.49
N LYS A 230 21.99 54.11 32.51
CA LYS A 230 20.66 54.72 32.57
C LYS A 230 19.54 53.72 32.26
N ILE A 231 19.85 52.67 31.49
CA ILE A 231 18.94 51.55 31.22
C ILE A 231 19.04 50.54 32.34
N LEU A 232 20.24 50.11 32.70
CA LEU A 232 20.51 49.10 33.72
C LEU A 232 21.43 49.67 34.81
N PRO A 233 20.89 50.43 35.78
CA PRO A 233 21.71 51.12 36.76
C PRO A 233 22.50 50.13 37.61
N LEU A 234 23.76 50.46 37.89
CA LEU A 234 24.60 49.77 38.85
C LEU A 234 24.51 50.48 40.22
N LYS A 235 24.61 49.71 41.32
CA LYS A 235 24.64 50.22 42.71
C LYS A 235 23.37 50.94 43.19
N ASN A 236 22.22 50.70 42.56
CA ASN A 236 20.94 51.24 43.02
C ASN A 236 20.33 50.29 44.08
N THR A 237 20.11 50.81 45.30
CA THR A 237 19.68 50.03 46.47
C THR A 237 18.31 49.37 46.32
N SER A 238 17.44 49.84 45.42
CA SER A 238 16.16 49.19 45.13
C SER A 238 16.30 47.80 44.49
N TYR A 239 17.47 47.51 43.90
CA TYR A 239 17.81 46.22 43.32
C TYR A 239 18.65 45.33 44.25
N GLY A 240 19.11 45.86 45.38
CA GLY A 240 19.91 45.15 46.40
C GLY A 240 21.18 45.91 46.79
N SER A 241 21.85 45.43 47.84
CA SER A 241 23.06 46.07 48.37
C SER A 241 24.34 45.73 47.60
N ASP A 242 24.38 44.59 46.88
CA ASP A 242 25.56 44.08 46.17
C ASP A 242 25.14 43.13 45.03
N TYR A 243 24.69 43.72 43.91
CA TYR A 243 24.13 43.01 42.77
C TYR A 243 24.85 43.30 41.46
N LYS A 244 24.61 42.44 40.48
CA LYS A 244 24.94 42.62 39.06
C LYS A 244 23.74 42.26 38.19
N TRP A 245 23.67 42.88 37.00
CA TRP A 245 22.73 42.48 35.95
C TRP A 245 23.26 41.26 35.23
N TYR A 246 22.47 40.19 35.20
CA TYR A 246 22.82 38.94 34.54
C TYR A 246 21.88 38.69 33.37
N PHE A 247 22.43 38.58 32.16
CA PHE A 247 21.71 38.21 30.95
C PHE A 247 21.67 36.69 30.83
N PHE A 248 20.48 36.12 31.02
CA PHE A 248 20.31 34.67 31.03
C PHE A 248 19.55 34.16 29.82
N ASN A 249 18.71 34.96 29.16
CA ASN A 249 17.93 34.48 28.02
C ASN A 249 17.65 35.56 26.98
N LEU A 250 17.59 35.16 25.70
CA LEU A 250 17.26 36.02 24.57
C LEU A 250 16.12 35.35 23.81
N ILE A 251 14.97 36.02 23.78
CA ILE A 251 13.76 35.52 23.15
C ILE A 251 13.50 36.31 21.87
N PRO A 252 13.56 35.68 20.69
CA PRO A 252 13.18 36.33 19.44
C PRO A 252 11.65 36.54 19.41
N VAL A 253 11.20 37.77 19.14
CA VAL A 253 9.75 38.09 19.15
C VAL A 253 9.23 38.58 17.81
N ALA A 254 10.07 39.23 17.00
CA ALA A 254 9.77 39.56 15.60
C ALA A 254 11.07 39.80 14.82
N THR A 255 10.98 40.03 13.51
CA THR A 255 12.15 40.37 12.70
C THR A 255 12.86 41.61 13.25
N ASN A 256 14.15 41.49 13.54
CA ASN A 256 14.98 42.55 14.13
C ASN A 256 14.43 43.07 15.48
N ARG A 257 13.77 42.20 16.26
CA ARG A 257 13.18 42.51 17.57
C ARG A 257 13.34 41.30 18.50
N ASN A 258 14.04 41.52 19.61
CA ASN A 258 14.38 40.48 20.57
C ASN A 258 14.14 41.00 21.99
N ILE A 259 13.77 40.10 22.90
CA ILE A 259 13.66 40.36 24.32
C ILE A 259 14.90 39.79 25.02
N VAL A 260 15.66 40.66 25.69
CA VAL A 260 16.75 40.26 26.59
C VAL A 260 16.16 40.11 27.98
N GLU A 261 16.18 38.91 28.54
CA GLU A 261 15.82 38.64 29.92
C GLU A 261 17.05 38.86 30.82
N VAL A 262 16.92 39.83 31.72
CA VAL A 262 17.93 40.15 32.72
C VAL A 262 17.37 39.99 34.13
N VAL A 263 18.24 39.62 35.05
CA VAL A 263 17.90 39.46 36.47
C VAL A 263 19.03 40.00 37.33
N THR A 264 18.66 40.56 38.47
CA THR A 264 19.64 41.07 39.44
C THR A 264 20.14 39.89 40.27
N PHE A 265 21.41 39.52 40.11
CA PHE A 265 22.06 38.48 40.89
C PHE A 265 22.97 39.06 41.95
N ALA A 266 23.09 38.40 43.10
CA ALA A 266 24.13 38.72 44.07
C ALA A 266 25.51 38.65 43.40
N ASN A 267 26.35 39.64 43.68
CA ASN A 267 27.68 39.72 43.06
C ASN A 267 28.65 38.66 43.61
N LYS A 268 28.37 38.16 44.83
CA LYS A 268 29.08 37.06 45.51
C LYS A 268 28.30 35.75 45.46
N GLU A 269 29.03 34.63 45.59
CA GLU A 269 28.42 33.30 45.64
C GLU A 269 27.52 33.15 46.88
N THR A 270 26.32 32.63 46.68
CA THR A 270 25.29 32.42 47.70
C THR A 270 24.61 31.08 47.48
N SER A 271 24.08 30.47 48.55
CA SER A 271 23.32 29.21 48.51
C SER A 271 21.98 29.36 49.25
N GLY A 272 21.00 28.53 48.88
CA GLY A 272 19.65 28.59 49.44
C GLY A 272 18.97 29.93 49.12
N ASP A 273 18.65 30.69 50.16
CA ASP A 273 18.04 32.03 50.06
C ASP A 273 18.95 33.14 50.61
N ALA A 274 20.24 32.84 50.84
CA ALA A 274 21.21 33.77 51.42
C ALA A 274 21.52 34.98 50.52
N GLY A 275 21.05 35.00 49.28
CA GLY A 275 21.09 36.15 48.38
C GLY A 275 20.07 37.24 48.74
N ASN A 276 19.08 36.94 49.58
CA ASN A 276 18.06 37.90 50.00
C ASN A 276 18.70 39.17 50.62
N GLY A 277 18.37 40.35 50.08
CA GLY A 277 18.94 41.65 50.49
C GLY A 277 20.20 42.06 49.71
N LEU A 278 20.96 41.11 49.16
CA LEU A 278 22.10 41.41 48.28
C LEU A 278 21.65 41.76 46.86
N ALA A 279 20.65 41.05 46.36
CA ALA A 279 19.90 41.36 45.16
C ALA A 279 18.40 41.09 45.40
N ASN A 280 17.51 41.71 44.62
CA ASN A 280 16.08 41.46 44.70
C ASN A 280 15.61 40.26 43.86
N TYR A 281 16.46 39.76 42.96
CA TYR A 281 16.19 38.62 42.06
C TYR A 281 14.95 38.81 41.19
N ASN A 282 14.53 40.05 40.95
CA ASN A 282 13.48 40.34 40.00
C ASN A 282 13.99 40.14 38.57
N VAL A 283 13.09 39.71 37.69
CA VAL A 283 13.36 39.55 36.26
C VAL A 283 12.78 40.71 35.48
N TYR A 284 13.56 41.22 34.55
CA TYR A 284 13.24 42.36 33.72
C TYR A 284 13.51 42.06 32.25
N PHE A 285 12.74 42.69 31.36
CA PHE A 285 12.90 42.62 29.92
C PHE A 285 13.49 43.91 29.35
N LEU A 286 14.36 43.75 28.36
CA LEU A 286 14.76 44.82 27.44
C LEU A 286 14.30 44.45 26.05
N LEU A 287 13.67 45.38 25.35
CA LEU A 287 13.32 45.23 23.93
C LEU A 287 14.44 45.82 23.07
N VAL A 288 15.14 44.93 22.36
CA VAL A 288 16.32 45.27 21.55
C VAL A 288 16.17 44.83 20.09
N ASP A 289 17.00 45.37 19.22
CA ASP A 289 17.16 44.89 17.85
C ASP A 289 18.18 43.74 17.75
N ASP A 290 18.48 43.27 16.53
CA ASP A 290 19.49 42.20 16.31
C ASP A 290 20.91 42.64 16.68
N GLU A 291 21.16 43.95 16.86
CA GLU A 291 22.46 44.51 17.26
C GLU A 291 22.55 44.78 18.77
N LEU A 292 21.53 44.36 19.55
CA LEU A 292 21.39 44.63 20.98
C LEU A 292 21.22 46.12 21.33
N ASN A 293 20.76 46.95 20.40
CA ASN A 293 20.36 48.32 20.71
C ASN A 293 18.91 48.35 21.20
N MET A 294 18.60 49.21 22.18
CA MET A 294 17.22 49.48 22.57
C MET A 294 16.41 49.96 21.36
N VAL A 295 15.27 49.32 21.10
CA VAL A 295 14.38 49.69 19.98
C VAL A 295 13.82 51.10 20.16
N TYR A 296 13.59 51.51 21.41
CA TYR A 296 13.11 52.83 21.76
C TYR A 296 14.17 53.60 22.55
N ASN A 297 14.41 54.84 22.15
CA ASN A 297 15.34 55.73 22.85
C ASN A 297 14.77 56.17 24.21
N GLN A 298 15.65 56.43 25.17
CA GLN A 298 15.32 56.86 26.54
C GLN A 298 14.46 58.14 26.62
N ASN A 299 14.52 58.99 25.58
CA ASN A 299 13.75 60.24 25.52
C ASN A 299 12.30 60.05 25.04
N THR A 300 11.87 58.80 24.81
CA THR A 300 10.49 58.48 24.44
C THR A 300 9.69 58.08 25.68
N ASN A 301 8.43 58.51 25.77
CA ASN A 301 7.48 58.08 26.81
C ASN A 301 7.02 56.61 26.63
N ASN A 302 7.78 55.78 25.94
CA ASN A 302 7.46 54.38 25.70
C ASN A 302 7.94 53.50 26.88
N PRO A 303 7.14 52.56 27.39
CA PRO A 303 7.56 51.65 28.46
C PRO A 303 8.85 50.88 28.19
N TRP A 304 9.14 50.59 26.92
CA TRP A 304 10.33 49.87 26.47
C TRP A 304 11.59 50.73 26.34
N SER A 305 11.53 52.03 26.65
CA SER A 305 12.72 52.91 26.63
C SER A 305 13.70 52.65 27.79
N LYS A 306 13.31 51.77 28.72
CA LYS A 306 14.09 51.29 29.87
C LYS A 306 13.72 49.83 30.17
N HIS A 307 14.38 49.22 31.15
CA HIS A 307 14.02 47.88 31.60
C HIS A 307 12.60 47.82 32.18
N VAL A 308 11.92 46.71 31.88
CA VAL A 308 10.52 46.47 32.25
C VAL A 308 10.45 45.31 33.23
N LEU A 309 9.89 45.52 34.43
CA LEU A 309 9.70 44.45 35.43
C LEU A 309 8.63 43.46 34.97
N VAL A 310 8.96 42.17 34.96
CA VAL A 310 8.03 41.12 34.50
C VAL A 310 7.74 40.03 35.53
N ALA A 311 8.67 39.78 36.47
CA ALA A 311 8.46 38.82 37.55
C ALA A 311 9.24 39.23 38.81
N ASN A 312 8.64 39.01 39.97
CA ASN A 312 9.27 39.27 41.27
C ASN A 312 10.05 38.05 41.76
N GLY A 313 11.19 38.28 42.41
CA GLY A 313 11.98 37.21 43.03
C GLY A 313 11.20 36.47 44.13
N ILE A 314 11.16 35.14 44.05
CA ILE A 314 10.47 34.29 45.03
C ILE A 314 11.45 33.70 46.06
N SER A 315 10.95 33.26 47.21
CA SER A 315 11.75 32.57 48.24
C SER A 315 12.09 31.13 47.80
N GLY A 316 13.22 30.60 48.25
CA GLY A 316 13.83 29.33 47.88
C GLY A 316 14.75 29.40 46.66
N TYR A 317 14.89 30.59 46.06
CA TYR A 317 15.50 30.81 44.75
C TYR A 317 16.55 31.93 44.74
N ARG A 318 16.71 32.67 45.84
CA ARG A 318 17.59 33.85 45.90
C ARG A 318 19.02 33.42 46.20
N ASN A 319 19.65 32.78 45.23
CA ASN A 319 21.05 32.35 45.30
C ASN A 319 21.77 32.48 43.96
N SER A 320 23.09 32.28 43.95
CA SER A 320 23.92 32.41 42.75
C SER A 320 24.06 31.12 41.94
N LYS A 321 23.36 30.03 42.33
CA LYS A 321 23.52 28.70 41.74
C LYS A 321 22.33 28.29 40.87
N VAL A 322 21.17 28.90 41.06
CA VAL A 322 19.95 28.61 40.29
C VAL A 322 19.65 29.79 39.35
N THR A 323 19.55 29.52 38.04
CA THR A 323 19.24 30.50 36.99
C THR A 323 17.87 30.24 36.40
N PRO A 324 17.04 31.27 36.13
CA PRO A 324 15.65 31.02 35.75
C PRO A 324 15.59 30.19 34.46
N GLN A 325 14.51 29.44 34.30
CA GLN A 325 14.28 28.65 33.10
C GLN A 325 14.29 29.54 31.87
N ARG A 326 14.90 29.03 30.80
CA ARG A 326 15.11 29.76 29.53
C ARG A 326 14.11 29.35 28.45
N ASP A 327 13.16 28.50 28.82
CA ASP A 327 12.11 28.01 27.93
C ASP A 327 11.33 29.19 27.37
N TYR A 328 11.06 29.17 26.07
CA TYR A 328 10.11 30.07 25.43
C TYR A 328 9.40 29.30 24.33
N TYR A 329 8.20 29.76 23.96
CA TYR A 329 7.38 29.10 22.96
C TYR A 329 6.63 30.12 22.10
N SER A 330 6.60 29.89 20.80
CA SER A 330 5.76 30.66 19.87
C SER A 330 4.40 30.01 19.75
N LEU A 331 3.36 30.73 20.17
CA LEU A 331 1.96 30.33 20.02
C LEU A 331 1.56 30.34 18.55
N LEU A 332 0.53 29.56 18.21
CA LEU A 332 0.03 29.41 16.82
C LEU A 332 -0.41 30.73 16.18
N ASP A 333 -0.77 31.72 16.98
CA ASP A 333 -1.19 33.02 16.49
C ASP A 333 -0.06 34.05 16.41
N GLY A 334 1.20 33.63 16.59
CA GLY A 334 2.41 34.45 16.45
C GLY A 334 2.86 35.17 17.72
N ARG A 335 2.14 35.03 18.84
CA ARG A 335 2.59 35.53 20.15
C ARG A 335 3.70 34.64 20.71
N VAL A 336 4.54 35.20 21.57
CA VAL A 336 5.61 34.46 22.25
C VAL A 336 5.33 34.41 23.74
N VAL A 337 5.59 33.26 24.36
CA VAL A 337 5.41 33.05 25.79
C VAL A 337 6.68 32.52 26.45
N THR A 338 6.91 32.97 27.67
CA THR A 338 7.90 32.45 28.61
C THR A 338 7.28 32.37 29.99
N VAL A 339 7.80 31.49 30.84
CA VAL A 339 7.37 31.34 32.23
C VAL A 339 8.59 31.51 33.12
N VAL A 340 8.51 32.49 34.01
CA VAL A 340 9.57 32.83 34.95
C VAL A 340 9.01 32.72 36.36
N TYR A 341 9.67 31.94 37.21
CA TYR A 341 9.22 31.64 38.57
C TYR A 341 7.83 31.02 38.60
N ASN A 342 6.81 31.81 38.96
CA ASN A 342 5.41 31.44 39.04
C ASN A 342 4.54 32.32 38.11
N THR A 343 5.17 33.04 37.18
CA THR A 343 4.53 34.05 36.34
C THR A 343 4.66 33.67 34.87
N ALA A 344 3.52 33.52 34.19
CA ALA A 344 3.48 33.42 32.73
C ALA A 344 3.55 34.82 32.12
N ILE A 345 4.34 34.99 31.06
CA ILE A 345 4.56 36.27 30.41
C ILE A 345 4.25 36.10 28.92
N ILE A 346 3.23 36.82 28.43
CA ILE A 346 2.74 36.71 27.06
C ILE A 346 3.14 37.98 26.32
N ILE A 347 3.87 37.83 25.22
CA ILE A 347 4.38 38.92 24.39
C ILE A 347 3.67 38.87 23.03
N ASP A 348 3.06 39.98 22.65
CA ASP A 348 2.49 40.16 21.31
C ASP A 348 3.33 41.15 20.52
N ALA A 349 3.99 40.60 19.52
CA ALA A 349 4.84 41.32 18.58
C ALA A 349 4.33 41.21 17.14
N LYS A 350 3.04 40.89 16.93
CA LYS A 350 2.44 40.82 15.58
C LYS A 350 2.59 42.14 14.83
N ASN A 351 2.55 43.26 15.55
CA ASN A 351 2.93 44.57 15.03
C ASN A 351 4.32 44.96 15.58
N SER A 352 5.33 44.95 14.71
CA SER A 352 6.72 45.24 15.07
C SER A 352 6.96 46.68 15.58
N ASN A 353 5.99 47.57 15.42
CA ASN A 353 6.00 48.95 15.92
C ASN A 353 5.23 49.14 17.23
N ASP A 354 4.47 48.14 17.69
CA ASP A 354 3.61 48.18 18.88
C ASP A 354 3.68 46.84 19.63
N ILE A 355 4.85 46.55 20.20
CA ILE A 355 5.09 45.33 20.96
C ILE A 355 4.46 45.47 22.35
N LYS A 356 3.55 44.57 22.68
CA LYS A 356 2.83 44.52 23.97
C LYS A 356 3.25 43.28 24.75
N TYR A 357 3.14 43.37 26.08
CA TYR A 357 3.35 42.23 26.96
C TYR A 357 2.34 42.27 28.11
N GLY A 358 2.05 41.09 28.65
CA GLY A 358 1.18 40.93 29.82
C GLY A 358 1.80 39.92 30.78
N THR A 359 1.67 40.18 32.08
CA THR A 359 2.24 39.35 33.15
C THR A 359 1.12 38.74 33.99
N TYR A 360 1.24 37.43 34.21
CA TYR A 360 0.16 36.60 34.69
C TYR A 360 0.66 35.70 35.84
N PRO A 361 0.77 36.25 37.07
CA PRO A 361 1.21 35.48 38.22
C PRO A 361 0.13 34.50 38.68
N VAL A 362 0.52 33.26 38.97
CA VAL A 362 -0.39 32.29 39.61
C VAL A 362 -0.50 32.56 41.11
N SER A 363 -1.58 32.07 41.75
CA SER A 363 -1.86 32.31 43.17
C SER A 363 -0.84 31.76 44.15
N GLU A 364 -0.11 30.72 43.75
CA GLU A 364 0.93 30.10 44.56
C GLU A 364 2.30 30.74 44.28
N SER A 365 3.01 31.15 45.34
CA SER A 365 4.39 31.65 45.25
C SER A 365 5.41 30.50 45.18
N LYS A 366 5.19 29.54 44.26
CA LYS A 366 6.02 28.35 44.07
C LYS A 366 6.65 28.37 42.69
N TRP A 367 7.87 27.85 42.59
CA TRP A 367 8.59 27.82 41.33
C TRP A 367 8.04 26.71 40.41
N ILE A 368 7.71 27.08 39.17
CA ILE A 368 7.32 26.18 38.10
C ILE A 368 8.58 25.48 37.54
N LYS A 369 8.66 24.15 37.73
CA LYS A 369 9.78 23.30 37.28
C LYS A 369 9.66 22.88 35.82
N SER A 370 8.45 22.84 35.27
CA SER A 370 8.23 22.46 33.87
C SER A 370 6.87 22.96 33.42
N TRP A 371 6.78 23.34 32.15
CA TRP A 371 5.56 23.86 31.56
C TRP A 371 5.46 23.57 30.06
N ALA A 372 4.24 23.64 29.54
CA ALA A 372 3.88 23.39 28.15
C ALA A 372 2.65 24.22 27.76
N PHE A 373 2.53 24.61 26.48
CA PHE A 373 1.36 25.32 25.94
C PHE A 373 0.68 24.52 24.85
N ASP A 374 -0.63 24.29 24.91
CA ASP A 374 -1.30 23.56 23.83
C ASP A 374 -1.73 24.45 22.65
N SER A 375 -2.41 23.87 21.64
CA SER A 375 -2.88 24.64 20.47
C SER A 375 -3.97 25.66 20.77
N ASN A 376 -4.75 25.45 21.84
CA ASN A 376 -5.68 26.44 22.37
C ASN A 376 -5.00 27.43 23.34
N GLN A 377 -3.66 27.41 23.36
CA GLN A 377 -2.82 28.28 24.16
C GLN A 377 -3.06 28.14 25.65
N ASN A 378 -3.52 26.99 26.14
CA ASN A 378 -3.62 26.70 27.56
C ASN A 378 -2.23 26.40 28.11
N LEU A 379 -1.92 26.96 29.29
CA LEU A 379 -0.68 26.65 30.01
C LEU A 379 -0.90 25.42 30.88
N TYR A 380 -0.03 24.43 30.73
CA TYR A 380 0.11 23.29 31.62
C TYR A 380 1.42 23.43 32.35
N PHE A 381 1.42 23.28 33.67
CA PHE A 381 2.65 23.46 34.43
C PHE A 381 2.66 22.64 35.71
N LYS A 382 3.87 22.45 36.24
CA LYS A 382 4.14 21.66 37.43
C LYS A 382 5.13 22.40 38.31
N PHE A 383 4.79 22.56 39.59
CA PHE A 383 5.71 23.14 40.55
C PHE A 383 6.86 22.20 40.88
N LYS A 384 7.98 22.76 41.33
CA LYS A 384 9.10 21.99 41.85
C LYS A 384 8.64 21.13 43.02
N ASP A 385 9.09 19.88 43.05
CA ASP A 385 8.85 18.91 44.12
C ASP A 385 7.36 18.60 44.41
N GLU A 386 6.47 18.88 43.44
CA GLU A 386 5.05 18.49 43.48
C GLU A 386 4.71 17.36 42.50
N SER A 387 3.56 16.71 42.74
CA SER A 387 3.00 15.61 41.95
C SER A 387 1.73 16.00 41.17
N ASN A 388 1.33 17.27 41.20
CA ASN A 388 0.18 17.77 40.44
C ASN A 388 0.63 18.50 39.18
N ILE A 389 -0.13 18.31 38.11
CA ILE A 389 -0.11 19.17 36.92
C ILE A 389 -1.27 20.11 37.01
N TYR A 390 -1.02 21.40 36.82
CA TYR A 390 -2.03 22.44 36.81
C TYR A 390 -2.28 22.92 35.38
N LYS A 391 -3.51 23.36 35.11
CA LYS A 391 -3.92 23.98 33.85
C LYS A 391 -4.42 25.40 34.11
N VAL A 392 -4.02 26.31 33.23
CA VAL A 392 -4.62 27.64 33.10
C VAL A 392 -5.13 27.80 31.67
N SER A 393 -6.37 28.26 31.54
CA SER A 393 -6.99 28.45 30.22
C SER A 393 -6.33 29.59 29.43
N GLY A 394 -6.15 29.38 28.13
CA GLY A 394 -5.65 30.39 27.20
C GLY A 394 -6.53 31.64 27.10
N SER A 395 -7.81 31.55 27.50
CA SER A 395 -8.72 32.69 27.56
C SER A 395 -8.23 33.81 28.48
N VAL A 396 -7.43 33.48 29.49
CA VAL A 396 -6.90 34.43 30.48
C VAL A 396 -6.02 35.50 29.83
N TRP A 397 -5.28 35.15 28.76
CA TRP A 397 -4.37 36.06 28.07
C TRP A 397 -4.77 36.37 26.63
N GLN A 398 -6.06 36.22 26.27
CA GLN A 398 -6.54 36.70 24.98
C GLN A 398 -6.43 38.22 24.84
N THR A 399 -6.57 38.96 25.94
CA THR A 399 -6.38 40.42 25.98
C THR A 399 -5.20 40.77 26.87
N ILE A 400 -4.13 41.31 26.27
CA ILE A 400 -2.83 41.50 26.93
C ILE A 400 -2.81 42.68 27.93
N ASN A 401 -3.80 43.57 27.88
CA ASN A 401 -3.82 44.81 28.66
C ASN A 401 -4.35 44.69 30.11
N ASN A 402 -4.65 43.48 30.59
CA ASN A 402 -5.21 43.28 31.93
C ASN A 402 -4.13 42.81 32.92
N ASN A 403 -3.74 43.69 33.85
CA ASN A 403 -3.01 43.31 35.06
C ASN A 403 -3.96 42.56 36.01
N THR A 404 -4.33 41.33 35.67
CA THR A 404 -5.04 40.44 36.60
C THR A 404 -4.15 40.13 37.80
N THR A 405 -4.66 40.30 39.02
CA THR A 405 -3.89 40.23 40.27
C THR A 405 -3.43 38.83 40.64
N SER A 406 -4.12 37.77 40.20
CA SER A 406 -3.70 36.37 40.37
C SER A 406 -4.58 35.40 39.59
N ILE A 407 -4.00 34.37 38.98
CA ILE A 407 -4.73 33.32 38.26
C ILE A 407 -5.06 32.14 39.20
N PRO A 408 -6.33 31.68 39.25
CA PRO A 408 -6.71 30.49 40.00
C PRO A 408 -6.17 29.20 39.37
N LEU A 409 -5.78 28.25 40.21
CA LEU A 409 -5.19 26.98 39.80
C LEU A 409 -6.22 25.86 39.70
N TYR A 410 -6.24 25.17 38.56
CA TYR A 410 -7.01 23.94 38.36
C TYR A 410 -6.06 22.76 38.23
N VAL A 411 -6.24 21.73 39.06
CA VAL A 411 -5.49 20.47 38.93
C VAL A 411 -5.97 19.75 37.67
N TYR A 412 -5.10 19.66 36.68
CA TYR A 412 -5.31 18.93 35.44
C TYR A 412 -5.15 17.43 35.64
N LEU A 413 -4.07 17.02 36.32
CA LEU A 413 -3.75 15.62 36.57
C LEU A 413 -3.04 15.47 37.92
N ASP A 414 -3.47 14.48 38.71
CA ASP A 414 -2.80 14.04 39.95
C ASP A 414 -1.95 12.80 39.65
N LEU A 415 -0.62 12.99 39.58
CA LEU A 415 0.33 11.92 39.24
C LEU A 415 0.55 10.95 40.40
N LYS A 416 0.24 11.36 41.64
CA LYS A 416 0.37 10.50 42.82
C LYS A 416 -0.77 9.49 42.89
N GLY A 417 -1.96 9.85 42.39
CA GLY A 417 -3.12 8.98 42.29
C GLY A 417 -2.98 7.84 41.26
N ILE A 418 -1.97 7.88 40.39
CA ILE A 418 -1.74 6.89 39.33
C ILE A 418 -0.61 5.94 39.77
N GLY A 419 -0.97 4.68 40.01
CA GLY A 419 -0.04 3.68 40.57
C GLY A 419 1.23 3.43 39.75
N SER A 420 1.18 3.56 38.43
CA SER A 420 2.35 3.39 37.54
C SER A 420 3.30 4.59 37.52
N THR A 421 2.86 5.76 37.98
CA THR A 421 3.64 7.01 37.90
C THR A 421 4.04 7.56 39.25
N SER A 422 3.46 7.04 40.35
CA SER A 422 3.64 7.58 41.69
C SER A 422 5.10 7.63 42.16
N ALA A 423 5.92 6.67 41.73
CA ALA A 423 7.35 6.60 42.08
C ALA A 423 8.19 7.70 41.40
N TYR A 424 7.71 8.27 40.29
CA TYR A 424 8.46 9.20 39.44
C TYR A 424 7.84 10.60 39.41
N ALA A 425 6.71 10.81 40.10
CA ALA A 425 5.88 12.01 39.97
C ALA A 425 6.66 13.32 40.12
N ASN A 426 7.69 13.39 40.96
CA ASN A 426 8.48 14.60 41.20
C ASN A 426 9.47 14.91 40.06
N ASP A 427 9.90 13.89 39.32
CA ASP A 427 10.97 13.96 38.31
C ASP A 427 10.46 14.05 36.87
N LEU A 428 9.14 13.93 36.69
CA LEU A 428 8.50 14.12 35.38
C LEU A 428 8.61 15.57 34.88
N ILE A 429 9.16 15.70 33.67
CA ILE A 429 9.25 16.94 32.87
C ILE A 429 8.25 16.85 31.72
N MET A 430 7.48 17.91 31.51
CA MET A 430 6.46 17.99 30.48
C MET A 430 7.02 18.54 29.18
N TYR A 431 6.55 17.95 28.09
CA TYR A 431 6.78 18.39 26.72
C TYR A 431 5.44 18.53 26.04
N ASN A 432 5.24 19.69 25.42
CA ASN A 432 4.09 20.02 24.61
C ASN A 432 4.05 19.18 23.32
N VAL A 433 2.88 18.68 22.94
CA VAL A 433 2.61 18.18 21.59
C VAL A 433 2.13 19.33 20.70
N TYR A 434 3.05 19.87 19.88
CA TYR A 434 2.79 21.03 19.02
C TYR A 434 1.57 20.83 18.12
N GLY A 435 0.62 21.78 18.12
CA GLY A 435 -0.57 21.75 17.28
C GLY A 435 -1.78 21.01 17.86
N TYR A 436 -1.65 20.38 19.03
CA TYR A 436 -2.74 19.62 19.67
C TYR A 436 -3.16 20.23 21.01
N THR A 437 -4.45 20.09 21.36
CA THR A 437 -5.03 20.64 22.61
C THR A 437 -5.01 19.59 23.71
N GLY A 438 -4.51 19.95 24.90
CA GLY A 438 -4.47 19.11 26.10
C GLY A 438 -3.65 17.82 26.00
N GLN A 439 -2.76 17.70 25.03
CA GLN A 439 -1.90 16.54 24.84
C GLN A 439 -0.52 16.82 25.41
N LEU A 440 -0.05 15.98 26.34
CA LEU A 440 1.26 16.12 26.97
C LEU A 440 2.03 14.79 26.92
N MET A 441 3.31 14.88 26.60
CA MET A 441 4.27 13.81 26.86
C MET A 441 5.09 14.18 28.09
N MET A 442 5.23 13.28 29.05
CA MET A 442 6.07 13.50 30.23
C MET A 442 7.22 12.51 30.25
N ILE A 443 8.42 12.99 30.61
CA ILE A 443 9.61 12.15 30.71
C ILE A 443 10.16 12.23 32.13
N ASN A 444 10.39 11.07 32.73
CA ASN A 444 11.06 10.96 34.02
C ASN A 444 12.54 11.33 33.87
N SER A 445 12.94 12.53 34.28
CA SER A 445 14.31 13.01 34.06
C SER A 445 15.03 13.25 35.37
N LYS A 446 16.28 12.79 35.46
CA LYS A 446 17.12 13.07 36.63
C LYS A 446 17.44 14.56 36.68
N TYR A 447 17.03 15.23 37.75
CA TYR A 447 17.41 16.61 37.98
C TYR A 447 18.90 16.72 38.31
N ASN A 448 19.63 17.54 37.56
CA ASN A 448 21.05 17.76 37.74
C ASN A 448 21.34 19.23 38.04
N SER A 449 21.49 19.56 39.32
CA SER A 449 21.71 20.95 39.79
C SER A 449 23.10 21.49 39.45
N LEU A 450 24.06 20.62 39.12
CA LEU A 450 25.41 20.97 38.70
C LEU A 450 25.58 20.45 37.27
N VAL A 451 25.81 21.33 36.30
CA VAL A 451 25.97 20.96 34.88
C VAL A 451 27.34 20.32 34.61
N ASN A 452 27.69 19.31 35.40
CA ASN A 452 28.87 18.49 35.25
C ASN A 452 28.44 17.14 34.69
N THR A 453 28.73 16.93 33.42
CA THR A 453 28.23 15.79 32.66
C THR A 453 29.33 14.76 32.39
N SER A 454 30.39 14.76 33.22
CA SER A 454 31.42 13.72 33.22
C SER A 454 30.75 12.35 33.33
N ASN A 455 30.63 11.66 32.19
CA ASN A 455 29.89 10.42 31.94
C ASN A 455 28.93 10.00 33.07
N SER A 456 27.67 10.42 32.98
CA SER A 456 26.62 9.96 33.90
C SER A 456 26.72 8.43 34.02
N ASN A 457 26.81 7.91 35.26
CA ASN A 457 26.87 6.45 35.49
C ASN A 457 25.60 5.72 35.06
N ILE A 458 24.56 6.47 34.66
CA ILE A 458 23.31 5.98 34.12
C ILE A 458 23.53 5.65 32.66
N THR A 459 23.23 4.42 32.29
CA THR A 459 23.22 3.95 30.90
C THR A 459 21.89 3.30 30.62
N THR A 460 21.61 3.00 29.36
CA THR A 460 20.39 2.26 28.99
C THR A 460 20.30 0.90 29.71
N ASP A 461 21.45 0.27 30.00
CA ASP A 461 21.50 -1.04 30.67
C ASP A 461 21.62 -0.91 32.21
N ASN A 462 21.99 0.27 32.74
CA ASN A 462 22.11 0.56 34.16
C ASN A 462 21.27 1.78 34.56
N ASN A 463 19.96 1.58 34.67
CA ASN A 463 18.98 2.63 34.95
C ASN A 463 17.88 2.17 35.94
N PRO A 464 18.23 1.90 37.22
CA PRO A 464 17.29 1.33 38.19
C PRO A 464 16.14 2.26 38.59
N GLN A 465 16.20 3.54 38.21
CA GLN A 465 15.17 4.54 38.51
C GLN A 465 14.31 4.87 37.28
N ASN A 466 14.49 4.15 36.16
CA ASN A 466 13.75 4.36 34.91
C ASN A 466 13.76 5.83 34.44
N TYR A 467 14.89 6.54 34.61
CA TYR A 467 15.05 7.86 33.99
C TYR A 467 14.94 7.70 32.47
N GLY A 468 14.15 8.51 31.78
CA GLY A 468 13.76 8.31 30.39
C GLY A 468 12.38 7.69 30.18
N LEU A 469 11.70 7.21 31.24
CA LEU A 469 10.35 6.66 31.13
C LEU A 469 9.38 7.74 30.64
N ALA A 470 8.71 7.46 29.52
CA ALA A 470 7.81 8.36 28.84
C ALA A 470 6.34 8.00 29.12
N LEU A 471 5.52 9.01 29.39
CA LEU A 471 4.11 8.87 29.75
C LEU A 471 3.24 9.73 28.84
N ALA A 472 2.10 9.17 28.42
CA ALA A 472 1.10 9.85 27.62
C ALA A 472 -0.06 10.37 28.45
N VAL A 473 -0.46 11.62 28.20
CA VAL A 473 -1.64 12.25 28.82
C VAL A 473 -2.48 12.94 27.76
N THR A 474 -3.73 12.54 27.60
CA THR A 474 -4.69 13.24 26.74
C THR A 474 -5.59 14.16 27.55
N GLN A 475 -6.25 15.12 26.89
CA GLN A 475 -7.43 15.77 27.45
C GLN A 475 -8.53 14.74 27.77
N ASN A 476 -9.19 14.90 28.92
CA ASN A 476 -10.35 14.11 29.27
C ASN A 476 -11.53 14.47 28.33
N ALA A 477 -12.17 13.46 27.77
CA ALA A 477 -13.22 13.64 26.76
C ALA A 477 -14.46 14.38 27.29
N ASN A 478 -14.74 14.30 28.59
CA ASN A 478 -15.93 14.86 29.23
C ASN A 478 -15.63 16.13 30.03
N LEU A 479 -14.38 16.33 30.46
CA LEU A 479 -13.95 17.43 31.33
C LEU A 479 -12.68 18.06 30.76
N GLN A 480 -12.83 19.11 29.96
CA GLN A 480 -11.71 19.75 29.26
C GLN A 480 -10.60 20.30 30.17
N ASP A 481 -10.88 20.54 31.45
CA ASP A 481 -9.92 20.99 32.47
C ASP A 481 -9.24 19.85 33.23
N LYS A 482 -9.46 18.60 32.80
CA LYS A 482 -8.83 17.39 33.33
C LYS A 482 -8.07 16.64 32.25
N GLY A 483 -6.97 16.02 32.64
CA GLY A 483 -6.19 15.11 31.82
C GLY A 483 -6.48 13.66 32.18
N ASP A 484 -6.40 12.79 31.18
CA ASP A 484 -6.43 11.34 31.34
C ASP A 484 -5.06 10.77 31.05
N TYR A 485 -4.52 10.01 32.01
CA TYR A 485 -3.36 9.17 31.76
C TYR A 485 -3.72 8.05 30.76
N LYS A 486 -2.97 7.97 29.66
CA LYS A 486 -3.17 6.93 28.64
C LYS A 486 -2.29 5.71 28.81
N GLY A 487 -1.10 5.87 29.37
CA GLY A 487 -0.18 4.76 29.58
C GLY A 487 1.29 5.16 29.46
N ILE A 488 2.16 4.17 29.60
CA ILE A 488 3.61 4.26 29.36
C ILE A 488 3.88 4.11 27.85
N LEU A 489 4.78 4.94 27.31
CA LEU A 489 5.13 4.96 25.89
C LEU A 489 6.37 4.13 25.55
N ASN A 490 7.28 3.91 26.51
CA ASN A 490 8.52 3.13 26.31
C ASN A 490 8.83 2.21 27.51
N GLY A 491 9.65 1.18 27.31
CA GLY A 491 9.88 0.13 28.31
C GLY A 491 8.91 -1.05 28.20
N PRO A 492 8.94 -1.98 29.18
CA PRO A 492 8.20 -3.25 29.11
C PRO A 492 6.67 -3.08 29.11
N ASP A 493 6.14 -2.07 29.82
CA ASP A 493 4.70 -1.85 30.03
C ASP A 493 4.10 -0.84 29.01
N THR A 494 4.68 -0.76 27.82
CA THR A 494 4.28 0.19 26.78
C THR A 494 2.88 -0.13 26.21
N PHE A 495 1.94 0.83 26.20
CA PHE A 495 0.60 0.61 25.64
C PHE A 495 0.54 0.71 24.11
N GLN A 496 1.43 1.52 23.51
CA GLN A 496 1.59 1.65 22.06
C GLN A 496 3.06 1.49 21.67
N LYS A 497 3.39 0.35 21.08
CA LYS A 497 4.77 -0.03 20.73
C LYS A 497 5.26 0.70 19.49
N ALA A 498 6.58 0.91 19.39
CA ALA A 498 7.20 1.42 18.17
C ALA A 498 6.98 0.48 16.98
N SER A 499 6.80 1.06 15.78
CA SER A 499 6.78 0.30 14.52
C SER A 499 8.09 -0.47 14.32
N ASP A 500 7.96 -1.69 13.77
CA ASP A 500 9.06 -2.54 13.31
C ASP A 500 8.60 -3.37 12.09
N PHE A 501 9.51 -4.08 11.43
CA PHE A 501 9.18 -4.98 10.33
C PHE A 501 9.94 -6.30 10.41
N GLU A 502 9.37 -7.36 9.86
CA GLU A 502 10.04 -8.65 9.64
C GLU A 502 9.93 -9.05 8.17
N LEU A 503 10.88 -9.84 7.68
CA LEU A 503 10.72 -10.51 6.39
C LEU A 503 9.80 -11.72 6.57
N SER A 504 8.79 -11.86 5.72
CA SER A 504 7.79 -12.94 5.84
C SER A 504 8.46 -14.32 5.87
N SER A 505 7.92 -15.22 6.70
CA SER A 505 8.44 -16.58 6.83
C SER A 505 8.37 -17.37 5.52
N SER A 506 7.38 -17.09 4.67
CA SER A 506 7.27 -17.65 3.32
C SER A 506 8.41 -17.19 2.41
N ALA A 507 8.76 -15.90 2.45
CA ALA A 507 9.86 -15.38 1.65
C ALA A 507 11.21 -15.99 2.11
N LEU A 508 11.47 -16.03 3.42
CA LEU A 508 12.67 -16.66 3.98
C LEU A 508 12.87 -18.12 3.58
N SER A 509 11.79 -18.89 3.42
CA SER A 509 11.87 -20.33 3.16
C SER A 509 11.83 -20.71 1.67
N SER A 510 11.26 -19.86 0.80
CA SER A 510 10.95 -20.22 -0.59
C SER A 510 11.67 -19.40 -1.66
N LYS A 511 12.12 -18.18 -1.33
CA LYS A 511 12.75 -17.23 -2.25
C LYS A 511 14.26 -17.15 -2.05
N ILE A 512 14.98 -16.78 -3.11
CA ILE A 512 16.36 -16.27 -3.00
C ILE A 512 16.34 -14.74 -2.75
N PRO A 513 17.42 -14.12 -2.26
CA PRO A 513 17.48 -12.68 -2.02
C PRO A 513 16.99 -11.81 -3.20
N SER A 514 17.36 -12.15 -4.43
CA SER A 514 16.97 -11.41 -5.63
C SER A 514 15.47 -11.47 -5.99
N GLU A 515 14.70 -12.35 -5.35
CA GLU A 515 13.22 -12.43 -5.50
C GLU A 515 12.48 -11.62 -4.42
N ILE A 516 13.19 -11.09 -3.42
CA ILE A 516 12.60 -10.34 -2.30
C ILE A 516 12.19 -8.95 -2.77
N THR A 517 10.98 -8.56 -2.41
CA THR A 517 10.36 -7.27 -2.74
C THR A 517 9.74 -6.64 -1.50
N LYS A 518 9.21 -5.41 -1.63
CA LYS A 518 8.48 -4.75 -0.54
C LYS A 518 7.28 -5.56 -0.04
N ASP A 519 6.65 -6.36 -0.91
CA ASP A 519 5.44 -7.13 -0.58
C ASP A 519 5.75 -8.35 0.30
N ASP A 520 7.03 -8.67 0.47
CA ASP A 520 7.50 -9.71 1.38
C ASP A 520 7.72 -9.20 2.82
N ILE A 521 7.54 -7.90 3.06
CA ILE A 521 7.75 -7.23 4.34
C ILE A 521 6.45 -7.21 5.15
N GLU A 522 6.51 -7.74 6.37
CA GLU A 522 5.43 -7.68 7.35
C GLU A 522 5.74 -6.57 8.36
N THR A 523 4.99 -5.47 8.30
CA THR A 523 5.10 -4.40 9.30
C THR A 523 4.30 -4.74 10.55
N SER A 524 4.75 -4.23 11.70
CA SER A 524 4.15 -4.47 13.00
C SER A 524 3.80 -3.16 13.72
N ASN A 525 2.95 -3.26 14.74
CA ASN A 525 2.58 -2.15 15.65
C ASN A 525 1.96 -0.93 14.96
N GLY A 526 1.20 -1.16 13.88
CA GLY A 526 0.57 -0.09 13.10
C GLY A 526 1.57 0.74 12.28
N GLY A 527 2.79 0.25 12.12
CA GLY A 527 3.79 0.83 11.23
C GLY A 527 3.42 0.63 9.76
N PHE A 528 3.69 1.63 8.93
CA PHE A 528 3.47 1.55 7.49
C PHE A 528 4.56 2.31 6.72
N MET A 529 4.79 1.89 5.48
CA MET A 529 5.62 2.61 4.51
C MET A 529 4.69 3.54 3.71
N LYS A 530 5.07 4.80 3.54
CA LYS A 530 4.26 5.81 2.85
C LYS A 530 4.52 5.78 1.35
N ASP A 531 5.79 5.64 0.98
CA ASP A 531 6.28 5.72 -0.40
C ASP A 531 7.02 4.44 -0.81
N SER A 532 7.12 4.15 -2.11
CA SER A 532 7.87 2.98 -2.59
C SER A 532 9.36 3.05 -2.26
N THR A 533 9.91 4.26 -2.11
CA THR A 533 11.30 4.52 -1.72
C THR A 533 11.59 4.24 -0.25
N ASP A 534 10.56 3.97 0.55
CA ASP A 534 10.71 3.63 1.97
C ASP A 534 11.23 2.22 2.17
N PHE A 535 11.22 1.37 1.14
CA PHE A 535 11.86 0.05 1.12
C PHE A 535 13.14 0.13 0.28
N THR A 536 14.27 -0.29 0.85
CA THR A 536 15.55 -0.36 0.12
C THR A 536 16.32 -1.63 0.48
N ILE A 537 16.74 -2.38 -0.53
CA ILE A 537 17.72 -3.46 -0.36
C ILE A 537 19.12 -2.83 -0.34
N LYS A 538 19.80 -2.88 0.82
CA LYS A 538 21.14 -2.28 1.01
C LYS A 538 22.24 -3.18 0.45
N SER A 539 22.08 -4.49 0.62
CA SER A 539 23.00 -5.49 0.10
C SER A 539 22.31 -6.84 -0.02
N MET A 540 22.77 -7.69 -0.94
CA MET A 540 22.29 -9.06 -1.09
C MET A 540 23.32 -9.95 -1.79
N ASP A 541 23.22 -11.26 -1.54
CA ASP A 541 24.05 -12.29 -2.16
C ASP A 541 23.26 -13.60 -2.32
N ASP A 542 22.88 -13.92 -3.56
CA ASP A 542 22.10 -15.11 -3.86
C ASP A 542 22.87 -16.44 -3.71
N LYS A 543 24.20 -16.41 -3.63
CA LYS A 543 25.01 -17.62 -3.40
C LYS A 543 24.96 -18.02 -1.93
N THR A 544 25.04 -17.05 -1.03
CA THR A 544 24.99 -17.31 0.43
C THR A 544 23.56 -17.26 0.98
N GLY A 545 22.64 -16.57 0.30
CA GLY A 545 21.28 -16.32 0.76
C GLY A 545 21.16 -15.06 1.65
N SER A 546 22.22 -14.27 1.80
CA SER A 546 22.21 -13.09 2.67
C SER A 546 21.47 -11.92 2.01
N ILE A 547 20.66 -11.20 2.78
CA ILE A 547 20.02 -9.94 2.35
C ILE A 547 19.96 -8.95 3.52
N GLN A 548 20.20 -7.67 3.22
CA GLN A 548 20.06 -6.56 4.15
C GLN A 548 19.03 -5.57 3.62
N ILE A 549 18.00 -5.29 4.43
CA ILE A 549 16.85 -4.48 4.07
C ILE A 549 16.77 -3.30 5.03
N GLU A 550 16.54 -2.11 4.48
CA GLU A 550 16.24 -0.87 5.20
C GLU A 550 14.78 -0.49 4.90
N CYS A 551 14.00 -0.23 5.95
CA CYS A 551 12.64 0.26 5.86
C CYS A 551 12.47 1.58 6.62
N LYS A 552 11.78 2.54 6.01
CA LYS A 552 11.34 3.79 6.63
C LYS A 552 9.88 3.63 7.05
N LEU A 553 9.65 3.48 8.36
CA LEU A 553 8.33 3.20 8.92
C LEU A 553 7.73 4.45 9.56
N TYR A 554 6.53 4.81 9.13
CA TYR A 554 5.68 5.80 9.77
C TYR A 554 4.74 5.13 10.77
N GLN A 555 4.40 5.87 11.81
CA GLN A 555 3.46 5.41 12.83
C GLN A 555 2.60 6.59 13.31
N ILE A 556 1.30 6.35 13.50
CA ILE A 556 0.36 7.36 13.99
C ILE A 556 0.51 7.47 15.53
N PRO A 557 0.86 8.65 16.09
CA PRO A 557 0.99 8.85 17.53
C PRO A 557 -0.32 8.69 18.31
N TRP A 558 -0.23 8.43 19.62
CA TRP A 558 -1.38 8.16 20.52
C TRP A 558 -2.41 9.30 20.63
N PHE A 559 -2.03 10.53 20.29
CA PHE A 559 -2.87 11.72 20.44
C PHE A 559 -3.67 12.08 19.17
N THR A 560 -3.55 11.30 18.09
CA THR A 560 -4.21 11.58 16.81
C THR A 560 -4.64 10.29 16.10
N THR A 561 -5.59 10.40 15.17
CA THR A 561 -6.05 9.30 14.32
C THR A 561 -5.44 9.32 12.91
N SER A 562 -4.64 10.34 12.60
CA SER A 562 -3.96 10.51 11.31
C SER A 562 -2.50 10.93 11.51
N LEU A 563 -1.62 10.56 10.59
CA LEU A 563 -0.20 10.94 10.64
C LEU A 563 -0.08 12.49 10.65
N PRO A 564 0.51 13.11 11.69
CA PRO A 564 0.74 14.55 11.71
C PRO A 564 1.65 14.99 10.56
N GLU A 565 1.44 16.22 10.07
CA GLU A 565 2.32 16.81 9.05
C GLU A 565 3.74 17.00 9.59
N GLY A 566 4.74 16.74 8.72
CA GLY A 566 6.15 16.93 9.06
C GLY A 566 6.76 15.85 9.97
N ILE A 567 6.03 14.77 10.29
CA ILE A 567 6.58 13.60 11.01
C ILE A 567 7.57 12.85 10.11
N THR A 568 8.75 12.56 10.66
CA THR A 568 9.78 11.77 9.99
C THR A 568 9.59 10.28 10.27
N PRO A 569 9.88 9.41 9.29
CA PRO A 569 9.80 7.97 9.51
C PRO A 569 10.95 7.49 10.37
N LYS A 570 10.68 6.42 11.13
CA LYS A 570 11.73 5.65 11.81
C LYS A 570 12.46 4.79 10.78
N ILE A 571 13.78 4.90 10.72
CA ILE A 571 14.63 4.10 9.81
C ILE A 571 15.09 2.84 10.55
N ILE A 572 14.77 1.67 10.01
CA ILE A 572 15.14 0.37 10.58
C ILE A 572 15.87 -0.45 9.52
N THR A 573 17.01 -1.03 9.88
CA THR A 573 17.79 -1.90 9.00
C THR A 573 17.95 -3.28 9.64
N LYS A 574 17.56 -4.33 8.92
CA LYS A 574 17.66 -5.73 9.35
C LYS A 574 18.40 -6.57 8.32
N GLN A 575 19.08 -7.60 8.81
CA GLN A 575 19.77 -8.59 7.99
C GLN A 575 19.09 -9.95 8.15
N TYR A 576 18.91 -10.64 7.04
CA TYR A 576 18.27 -11.94 6.95
C TYR A 576 19.11 -12.90 6.11
N THR A 577 18.88 -14.19 6.31
CA THR A 577 19.44 -15.26 5.48
C THR A 577 18.30 -16.14 4.97
N THR A 578 18.11 -16.20 3.65
CA THR A 578 17.12 -17.08 3.02
C THR A 578 17.59 -18.53 3.05
N THR A 579 16.63 -19.46 3.09
CA THR A 579 16.90 -20.89 3.05
C THR A 579 17.31 -21.35 1.65
N LYS A 580 16.71 -20.76 0.61
CA LYS A 580 17.04 -21.05 -0.79
C LYS A 580 18.19 -20.18 -1.26
N LYS A 581 19.09 -20.79 -2.00
CA LYS A 581 20.21 -20.17 -2.72
C LYS A 581 20.00 -20.34 -4.22
N ILE A 582 20.69 -19.56 -5.03
CA ILE A 582 20.57 -19.65 -6.50
C ILE A 582 20.90 -21.06 -7.04
N ALA A 583 21.82 -21.78 -6.40
CA ALA A 583 22.14 -23.16 -6.76
C ALA A 583 20.94 -24.12 -6.57
N ASP A 584 20.05 -23.86 -5.61
CA ASP A 584 18.84 -24.67 -5.36
C ASP A 584 17.71 -24.39 -6.36
N LYS A 585 17.83 -23.31 -7.13
CA LYS A 585 16.84 -22.81 -8.09
C LYS A 585 17.31 -22.92 -9.53
N THR A 586 18.43 -23.59 -9.76
CA THR A 586 19.03 -23.79 -11.07
C THR A 586 19.26 -25.28 -11.31
N SER A 587 19.17 -25.70 -12.57
CA SER A 587 19.34 -27.11 -12.94
C SER A 587 19.92 -27.26 -14.34
N TRP A 588 20.46 -28.45 -14.62
CA TRP A 588 21.02 -28.82 -15.90
C TRP A 588 20.19 -29.94 -16.54
N LYS A 589 19.96 -29.86 -17.85
CA LYS A 589 19.19 -30.83 -18.63
C LYS A 589 19.85 -32.21 -18.58
N THR A 590 19.07 -33.26 -18.33
CA THR A 590 19.53 -34.64 -18.52
C THR A 590 19.41 -35.01 -20.00
N LEU A 591 20.52 -35.39 -20.63
CA LEU A 591 20.56 -35.71 -22.07
C LEU A 591 20.04 -37.13 -22.34
N THR A 592 19.31 -37.31 -23.44
CA THR A 592 18.82 -38.64 -23.87
C THR A 592 19.18 -38.95 -25.31
N THR A 593 19.36 -40.24 -25.64
CA THR A 593 19.72 -40.69 -27.00
C THR A 593 18.59 -40.50 -28.02
N SER A 594 17.35 -40.28 -27.58
CA SER A 594 16.20 -40.04 -28.47
C SER A 594 16.02 -38.56 -28.80
N THR A 595 16.31 -37.64 -27.87
CA THR A 595 16.11 -36.18 -28.07
C THR A 595 17.39 -35.40 -28.30
N ASP A 596 18.53 -35.91 -27.83
CA ASP A 596 19.83 -35.21 -27.86
C ASP A 596 20.90 -36.02 -28.61
N TYR A 597 20.46 -36.91 -29.52
CA TYR A 597 21.30 -37.83 -30.30
C TYR A 597 22.53 -37.13 -30.88
N ASP A 598 22.35 -35.97 -31.51
CA ASP A 598 23.43 -35.25 -32.18
C ASP A 598 24.53 -34.83 -31.21
N PHE A 599 24.17 -34.16 -30.12
CA PHE A 599 25.15 -33.72 -29.12
C PHE A 599 25.87 -34.90 -28.48
N LEU A 600 25.14 -35.99 -28.20
CA LEU A 600 25.71 -37.23 -27.65
C LEU A 600 26.64 -37.97 -28.62
N ASN A 601 26.48 -37.78 -29.93
CA ASN A 601 27.29 -38.45 -30.96
C ASN A 601 28.45 -37.61 -31.51
N MET A 602 28.69 -36.42 -30.96
CA MET A 602 29.86 -35.61 -31.28
C MET A 602 31.05 -35.98 -30.40
N LYS A 603 32.26 -35.93 -30.98
CA LYS A 603 33.49 -35.93 -30.18
C LYS A 603 33.62 -34.61 -29.41
N PRO A 604 34.03 -34.61 -28.13
CA PRO A 604 34.23 -33.40 -27.34
C PRO A 604 35.04 -32.30 -28.03
N SER A 605 36.13 -32.66 -28.72
CA SER A 605 36.98 -31.74 -29.48
C SER A 605 36.22 -30.95 -30.55
N LYS A 606 35.17 -31.56 -31.13
CA LYS A 606 34.38 -31.03 -32.25
C LYS A 606 33.14 -30.25 -31.83
N ILE A 607 32.78 -30.24 -30.55
CA ILE A 607 31.64 -29.47 -30.02
C ILE A 607 32.00 -27.98 -29.96
N THR A 608 31.10 -27.14 -30.48
CA THR A 608 31.24 -25.67 -30.50
C THR A 608 30.26 -24.98 -29.55
N GLU A 609 30.43 -23.67 -29.34
CA GLU A 609 29.50 -22.85 -28.55
C GLU A 609 28.10 -22.80 -29.16
N GLU A 610 27.99 -22.79 -30.48
CA GLU A 610 26.71 -22.82 -31.20
C GLU A 610 25.95 -24.13 -30.90
N ASP A 611 26.66 -25.26 -30.87
CA ASP A 611 26.04 -26.56 -30.57
C ASP A 611 25.45 -26.59 -29.14
N VAL A 612 26.13 -25.97 -28.16
CA VAL A 612 25.63 -25.86 -26.78
C VAL A 612 24.49 -24.84 -26.66
N THR A 613 24.58 -23.73 -27.39
CA THR A 613 23.52 -22.70 -27.40
C THR A 613 22.21 -23.27 -27.95
N ASN A 614 22.29 -24.09 -29.00
CA ASN A 614 21.13 -24.79 -29.56
C ASN A 614 20.57 -25.86 -28.62
N LEU A 615 21.40 -26.43 -27.73
CA LEU A 615 20.97 -27.39 -26.71
C LEU A 615 20.21 -26.73 -25.53
N ASP A 616 20.51 -25.46 -25.22
CA ASP A 616 20.07 -24.67 -24.04
C ASP A 616 19.95 -25.52 -22.75
N PRO A 617 21.06 -26.11 -22.26
CA PRO A 617 20.99 -27.12 -21.21
C PRO A 617 20.74 -26.56 -19.79
N PHE A 618 20.80 -25.24 -19.55
CA PHE A 618 20.68 -24.65 -18.22
C PHE A 618 19.30 -24.05 -17.97
N GLN A 619 18.68 -24.39 -16.83
CA GLN A 619 17.35 -23.94 -16.44
C GLN A 619 17.37 -23.15 -15.12
N VAL A 620 16.46 -22.19 -15.01
CA VAL A 620 16.31 -21.29 -13.86
C VAL A 620 14.83 -21.29 -13.43
N SER A 621 14.59 -21.36 -12.11
CA SER A 621 13.24 -21.48 -11.52
C SER A 621 12.90 -20.36 -10.52
N PHE A 622 13.57 -19.22 -10.64
CA PHE A 622 13.34 -18.04 -9.82
C PHE A 622 12.95 -16.83 -10.70
N GLN A 623 12.27 -15.85 -10.11
CA GLN A 623 11.83 -14.65 -10.83
C GLN A 623 12.89 -13.54 -10.84
N SER A 624 13.04 -12.88 -11.98
CA SER A 624 13.85 -11.68 -12.18
C SER A 624 13.13 -10.72 -13.12
N GLN A 625 13.57 -9.47 -13.18
CA GLN A 625 12.96 -8.49 -14.07
C GLN A 625 13.30 -8.79 -15.53
N THR A 626 12.31 -8.60 -16.40
CA THR A 626 12.51 -8.64 -17.86
C THR A 626 12.75 -7.22 -18.36
N ILE A 627 13.94 -6.96 -18.88
CA ILE A 627 14.31 -5.66 -19.46
C ILE A 627 14.44 -5.83 -20.97
N VAL A 628 13.74 -4.98 -21.73
CA VAL A 628 13.81 -4.93 -23.19
C VAL A 628 14.43 -3.62 -23.65
N ASP A 629 15.17 -3.66 -24.76
CA ASP A 629 15.64 -2.45 -25.41
C ASP A 629 14.54 -1.78 -26.25
N SER A 630 14.85 -0.61 -26.83
CA SER A 630 13.93 0.16 -27.67
C SER A 630 13.47 -0.56 -28.95
N THR A 631 14.13 -1.66 -29.32
CA THR A 631 13.77 -2.50 -30.47
C THR A 631 12.94 -3.72 -30.06
N GLY A 632 12.62 -3.87 -28.76
CA GLY A 632 11.88 -5.00 -28.22
C GLY A 632 12.73 -6.24 -27.92
N LYS A 633 14.07 -6.15 -28.02
CA LYS A 633 14.97 -7.26 -27.72
C LYS A 633 15.22 -7.35 -26.22
N ILE A 634 15.11 -8.55 -25.67
CA ILE A 634 15.37 -8.82 -24.24
C ILE A 634 16.86 -8.63 -23.95
N LEU A 635 17.17 -7.69 -23.05
CA LEU A 635 18.50 -7.45 -22.49
C LEU A 635 18.78 -8.35 -21.29
N TYR A 636 17.78 -8.52 -20.42
CA TYR A 636 17.82 -9.38 -19.23
C TYR A 636 16.48 -10.09 -19.02
N PRO A 637 16.47 -11.33 -18.49
CA PRO A 637 17.64 -12.16 -18.19
C PRO A 637 18.38 -12.63 -19.45
N LYS A 638 19.68 -12.88 -19.33
CA LYS A 638 20.54 -13.27 -20.46
C LYS A 638 21.43 -14.46 -20.10
N LYS A 639 21.43 -15.48 -20.96
CA LYS A 639 22.31 -16.66 -20.88
C LYS A 639 23.44 -16.53 -21.91
N THR A 640 24.68 -16.73 -21.48
CA THR A 640 25.84 -16.84 -22.38
C THR A 640 26.56 -18.16 -22.10
N TYR A 641 26.62 -19.04 -23.10
CA TYR A 641 27.25 -20.35 -22.98
C TYR A 641 28.71 -20.31 -23.45
N SER A 642 29.54 -21.21 -22.93
CA SER A 642 30.87 -21.48 -23.48
C SER A 642 31.26 -22.94 -23.24
N VAL A 643 32.19 -23.44 -24.06
CA VAL A 643 32.73 -24.81 -23.93
C VAL A 643 34.07 -24.75 -23.22
N GLY A 644 34.16 -25.45 -22.09
CA GLY A 644 35.36 -25.56 -21.26
C GLY A 644 36.28 -26.71 -21.69
N THR A 645 36.66 -27.54 -20.72
CA THR A 645 37.54 -28.69 -20.95
C THR A 645 36.89 -29.74 -21.86
N LYS A 646 37.69 -30.32 -22.77
CA LYS A 646 37.28 -31.33 -23.77
C LYS A 646 38.20 -32.55 -23.68
N ASN A 647 37.65 -33.75 -23.55
CA ASN A 647 38.42 -35.00 -23.47
C ASN A 647 37.82 -36.08 -24.36
N ASP A 648 38.40 -36.25 -25.54
CA ASP A 648 37.97 -37.22 -26.55
C ASP A 648 38.16 -38.68 -26.13
N SER A 649 39.10 -38.98 -25.23
CA SER A 649 39.35 -40.36 -24.77
C SER A 649 38.23 -40.85 -23.87
N ASN A 650 37.72 -39.98 -22.99
CA ASN A 650 36.65 -40.31 -22.05
C ASN A 650 35.26 -39.85 -22.53
N GLY A 651 35.20 -39.11 -23.64
CA GLY A 651 33.96 -38.52 -24.15
C GLY A 651 33.41 -37.41 -23.26
N GLN A 652 34.24 -36.66 -22.54
CA GLN A 652 33.77 -35.64 -21.60
C GLN A 652 33.88 -34.23 -22.17
N VAL A 653 32.85 -33.42 -22.00
CA VAL A 653 32.81 -32.00 -22.37
C VAL A 653 32.24 -31.17 -21.23
N GLU A 654 32.97 -30.16 -20.78
CA GLU A 654 32.49 -29.19 -19.80
C GLU A 654 31.73 -28.05 -20.50
N VAL A 655 30.52 -27.79 -20.06
CA VAL A 655 29.69 -26.66 -20.48
C VAL A 655 29.66 -25.64 -19.35
N LYS A 656 29.93 -24.38 -19.67
CA LYS A 656 29.88 -23.25 -18.73
C LYS A 656 28.77 -22.27 -19.13
N ILE A 657 28.12 -21.68 -18.14
CA ILE A 657 27.08 -20.67 -18.33
C ILE A 657 27.40 -19.43 -17.49
N LYS A 658 27.21 -18.25 -18.10
CA LYS A 658 27.08 -16.97 -17.42
C LYS A 658 25.61 -16.52 -17.53
N TYR A 659 24.92 -16.42 -16.40
CA TYR A 659 23.53 -15.95 -16.31
C TYR A 659 23.48 -14.53 -15.71
N GLU A 660 23.04 -13.57 -16.49
CA GLU A 660 22.94 -12.15 -16.10
C GLU A 660 21.47 -11.75 -15.90
N TYR A 661 21.12 -11.12 -14.78
CA TYR A 661 19.74 -10.77 -14.45
C TYR A 661 19.62 -9.52 -13.56
N ILE A 662 18.44 -8.89 -13.58
CA ILE A 662 18.08 -7.78 -12.70
C ILE A 662 17.15 -8.30 -11.57
N PRO A 663 17.54 -8.17 -10.30
CA PRO A 663 16.76 -8.57 -9.14
C PRO A 663 15.41 -7.85 -9.03
N MET A 664 14.37 -8.53 -8.53
CA MET A 664 13.00 -7.99 -8.46
C MET A 664 12.89 -6.72 -7.61
N GLY A 665 13.57 -6.68 -6.46
CA GLY A 665 13.53 -5.55 -5.53
C GLY A 665 14.41 -4.35 -5.89
N ILE A 666 15.12 -4.36 -7.03
CA ILE A 666 16.00 -3.26 -7.47
C ILE A 666 15.32 -2.43 -8.56
N THR A 667 15.32 -1.11 -8.46
CA THR A 667 14.85 -0.26 -9.56
C THR A 667 15.88 -0.26 -10.71
N TYR A 668 15.46 -0.64 -11.92
CA TYR A 668 16.32 -0.57 -13.09
C TYR A 668 16.53 0.88 -13.57
N SER A 669 17.79 1.21 -13.85
CA SER A 669 18.24 2.46 -14.45
C SER A 669 19.36 2.13 -15.44
N ASN A 670 19.72 3.07 -16.32
CA ASN A 670 20.79 2.84 -17.30
C ASN A 670 22.15 2.50 -16.66
N ASP A 671 22.37 2.88 -15.40
CA ASP A 671 23.58 2.60 -14.64
C ASP A 671 23.49 1.34 -13.76
N THR A 672 22.32 0.67 -13.72
CA THR A 672 22.10 -0.53 -12.91
C THR A 672 22.94 -1.69 -13.45
N LYS A 673 23.86 -2.20 -12.64
CA LYS A 673 24.68 -3.38 -12.98
C LYS A 673 23.87 -4.66 -12.80
N ALA A 674 23.92 -5.53 -13.80
CA ALA A 674 23.28 -6.85 -13.71
C ALA A 674 24.01 -7.76 -12.73
N THR A 675 23.24 -8.51 -11.95
CA THR A 675 23.74 -9.60 -11.14
C THR A 675 24.16 -10.74 -12.06
N THR A 676 25.31 -11.35 -11.78
CA THR A 676 25.85 -12.46 -12.57
C THR A 676 25.95 -13.74 -11.73
N TYR A 677 25.53 -14.86 -12.32
CA TYR A 677 25.73 -16.20 -11.78
C TYR A 677 26.45 -17.09 -12.80
N ASP A 678 27.60 -17.63 -12.39
CA ASP A 678 28.41 -18.55 -13.20
C ASP A 678 28.29 -19.97 -12.66
N ALA A 679 28.08 -20.93 -13.56
CA ALA A 679 28.04 -22.35 -13.25
C ALA A 679 28.67 -23.19 -14.37
N SER A 680 29.07 -24.42 -14.05
CA SER A 680 29.52 -25.39 -15.05
C SER A 680 28.99 -26.80 -14.78
N HIS A 681 28.89 -27.59 -15.84
CA HIS A 681 28.49 -28.98 -15.79
C HIS A 681 29.21 -29.80 -16.87
N THR A 682 29.56 -31.04 -16.57
CA THR A 682 30.27 -31.93 -17.50
C THR A 682 29.33 -32.99 -18.04
N TYR A 683 29.19 -33.05 -19.37
CA TYR A 683 28.43 -34.08 -20.07
C TYR A 683 29.35 -35.17 -20.61
N THR A 684 28.82 -36.39 -20.69
CA THR A 684 29.45 -37.52 -21.38
C THR A 684 28.78 -37.72 -22.75
N VAL A 685 29.59 -37.70 -23.79
CA VAL A 685 29.24 -37.82 -25.22
C VAL A 685 30.13 -38.90 -25.87
N PHE A 686 30.17 -38.97 -27.20
CA PHE A 686 30.93 -39.98 -27.94
C PHE A 686 32.44 -39.93 -27.63
N ASN A 687 32.99 -41.07 -27.23
CA ASN A 687 34.42 -41.22 -26.92
C ASN A 687 35.18 -41.91 -28.07
N SER A 688 36.50 -41.73 -28.09
CA SER A 688 37.36 -42.24 -29.17
C SER A 688 37.62 -43.75 -29.10
N SER A 689 37.30 -44.42 -27.99
CA SER A 689 37.41 -45.88 -27.87
C SER A 689 36.17 -46.62 -28.37
N THR A 690 35.06 -45.91 -28.59
CA THR A 690 33.82 -46.49 -29.15
C THR A 690 33.97 -46.66 -30.66
N THR A 691 33.69 -47.86 -31.16
CA THR A 691 33.67 -48.13 -32.61
C THR A 691 32.53 -47.35 -33.27
N PRO A 692 32.81 -46.44 -34.22
CA PRO A 692 31.77 -45.69 -34.91
C PRO A 692 31.01 -46.61 -35.88
N ALA A 693 29.69 -46.43 -35.94
CA ALA A 693 28.81 -47.18 -36.83
C ALA A 693 27.64 -46.31 -37.25
N PHE A 694 27.20 -46.40 -38.50
CA PHE A 694 25.98 -45.73 -38.96
C PHE A 694 25.13 -46.74 -39.72
N LYS A 695 23.88 -46.91 -39.29
CA LYS A 695 22.96 -47.85 -39.89
C LYS A 695 21.63 -47.18 -40.19
N PHE A 696 21.14 -47.43 -41.41
CA PHE A 696 19.77 -47.07 -41.74
C PHE A 696 18.78 -48.02 -41.04
N MET A 697 17.57 -47.55 -40.84
CA MET A 697 16.48 -48.29 -40.21
C MET A 697 16.17 -49.56 -41.04
N GLY A 698 16.12 -50.71 -40.37
CA GLY A 698 15.93 -52.04 -40.99
C GLY A 698 17.18 -52.67 -41.62
N GLN A 699 18.34 -52.01 -41.57
CA GLN A 699 19.57 -52.51 -42.20
C GLN A 699 20.29 -53.56 -41.34
N ASN A 700 20.28 -54.82 -41.79
CA ASN A 700 21.02 -55.92 -41.16
C ASN A 700 22.34 -56.20 -41.91
N GLY A 701 23.46 -55.69 -41.40
CA GLY A 701 24.78 -55.87 -42.02
C GLY A 701 24.98 -54.97 -43.25
N SER A 702 25.49 -55.52 -44.36
CA SER A 702 25.87 -54.77 -45.58
C SER A 702 24.75 -54.64 -46.63
N SER A 703 23.49 -54.95 -46.28
CA SER A 703 22.38 -54.96 -47.23
C SER A 703 22.15 -53.57 -47.85
N SER A 704 22.13 -53.51 -49.18
CA SER A 704 21.91 -52.29 -49.97
C SER A 704 20.44 -52.07 -50.37
N SER A 705 19.58 -53.07 -50.16
CA SER A 705 18.13 -53.00 -50.43
C SER A 705 17.31 -53.58 -49.28
N ILE A 706 16.23 -52.90 -48.91
CA ILE A 706 15.35 -53.22 -47.78
C ILE A 706 13.89 -53.16 -48.25
N ASP A 707 13.11 -54.19 -47.93
CA ASP A 707 11.67 -54.24 -48.18
C ASP A 707 10.93 -53.66 -46.97
N ILE A 708 10.25 -52.53 -47.17
CA ILE A 708 9.62 -51.78 -46.06
C ILE A 708 8.44 -52.53 -45.43
N SER A 709 7.81 -53.46 -46.15
CA SER A 709 6.73 -54.28 -45.59
C SER A 709 7.21 -55.17 -44.42
N LYS A 710 8.53 -55.41 -44.35
CA LYS A 710 9.19 -56.25 -43.35
C LYS A 710 9.87 -55.44 -42.23
N VAL A 711 9.83 -54.11 -42.26
CA VAL A 711 10.44 -53.23 -41.25
C VAL A 711 9.35 -52.49 -40.49
N SER A 712 9.07 -52.92 -39.26
CA SER A 712 7.94 -52.43 -38.46
C SER A 712 7.95 -50.92 -38.24
N GLU A 713 9.12 -50.33 -38.06
CA GLU A 713 9.35 -48.90 -37.82
C GLU A 713 9.06 -48.05 -39.07
N LEU A 714 9.11 -48.65 -40.26
CA LEU A 714 8.90 -47.98 -41.56
C LEU A 714 7.58 -48.37 -42.23
N LYS A 715 6.73 -49.19 -41.58
CA LYS A 715 5.43 -49.60 -42.14
C LYS A 715 4.50 -48.43 -42.43
N ASN A 716 4.64 -47.33 -41.70
CA ASN A 716 3.86 -46.12 -41.93
C ASN A 716 4.12 -45.50 -43.30
N LEU A 717 5.23 -45.83 -43.98
CA LEU A 717 5.52 -45.40 -45.35
C LEU A 717 4.69 -46.15 -46.42
N LEU A 718 3.85 -47.12 -46.01
CA LEU A 718 2.88 -47.79 -46.87
C LEU A 718 1.49 -47.11 -46.84
N SER A 719 1.39 -45.93 -46.23
CA SER A 719 0.13 -45.19 -46.18
C SER A 719 -0.36 -44.81 -47.58
N ALA A 720 -1.68 -44.75 -47.76
CA ALA A 720 -2.31 -44.49 -49.05
C ALA A 720 -1.88 -43.15 -49.69
N ASP A 721 -1.26 -42.24 -48.95
CA ASP A 721 -0.80 -40.93 -49.44
C ASP A 721 0.68 -40.89 -49.86
N THR A 722 1.50 -41.89 -49.49
CA THR A 722 2.95 -41.85 -49.72
C THR A 722 3.40 -42.62 -50.97
N LEU A 723 3.60 -41.89 -52.07
CA LEU A 723 4.44 -42.37 -53.18
C LEU A 723 5.92 -42.10 -52.90
N PRO A 724 6.86 -42.89 -53.45
CA PRO A 724 8.29 -42.64 -53.30
C PRO A 724 8.72 -41.18 -53.55
N SER A 725 8.11 -40.49 -54.52
CA SER A 725 8.43 -39.10 -54.86
C SER A 725 8.09 -38.07 -53.79
N SER A 726 7.21 -38.37 -52.82
CA SER A 726 6.88 -37.46 -51.72
C SER A 726 8.10 -37.15 -50.83
N PHE A 727 9.05 -38.08 -50.77
CA PHE A 727 10.28 -37.95 -50.00
C PHE A 727 11.37 -37.14 -50.73
N LEU A 728 11.18 -36.75 -52.00
CA LEU A 728 12.13 -35.87 -52.71
C LEU A 728 12.23 -34.48 -52.07
N SER A 729 11.19 -34.04 -51.36
CA SER A 729 11.16 -32.79 -50.59
C SER A 729 12.29 -32.70 -49.55
N LEU A 730 12.74 -33.85 -49.05
CA LEU A 730 13.85 -33.93 -48.09
C LEU A 730 15.20 -33.46 -48.69
N ASN A 731 15.35 -33.45 -50.01
CA ASN A 731 16.56 -32.90 -50.68
C ASN A 731 16.66 -31.38 -50.64
N SER A 732 15.51 -30.71 -50.47
CA SER A 732 15.39 -29.25 -50.46
C SER A 732 15.15 -28.68 -49.06
N SER A 733 15.22 -29.51 -48.02
CA SER A 733 15.05 -29.07 -46.64
C SER A 733 16.12 -28.06 -46.24
N SER A 734 15.71 -26.94 -45.65
CA SER A 734 16.60 -25.94 -45.04
C SER A 734 16.87 -26.19 -43.56
N ASP A 735 16.35 -27.30 -43.01
CA ASP A 735 16.57 -27.71 -41.62
C ASP A 735 18.06 -27.97 -41.37
N LYS A 736 18.72 -27.03 -40.68
CA LYS A 736 20.13 -27.11 -40.30
C LYS A 736 20.45 -28.31 -39.40
N THR A 737 19.44 -28.96 -38.83
CA THR A 737 19.61 -30.12 -37.93
C THR A 737 19.41 -31.46 -38.63
N ASN A 738 18.93 -31.48 -39.88
CA ASN A 738 18.56 -32.70 -40.63
C ASN A 738 17.63 -33.66 -39.85
N SER A 739 16.83 -33.13 -38.92
CA SER A 739 16.01 -33.93 -38.00
C SER A 739 14.99 -34.82 -38.73
N ALA A 740 14.52 -34.38 -39.90
CA ALA A 740 13.60 -35.13 -40.76
C ALA A 740 14.14 -36.50 -41.24
N PHE A 741 15.46 -36.71 -41.22
CA PHE A 741 16.07 -37.99 -41.59
C PHE A 741 16.15 -39.00 -40.44
N LEU A 742 15.89 -38.60 -39.19
CA LEU A 742 16.00 -39.46 -37.99
C LEU A 742 15.17 -40.74 -38.11
N GLN A 743 13.99 -40.68 -38.73
CA GLN A 743 13.12 -41.86 -38.92
C GLN A 743 13.76 -42.97 -39.76
N PHE A 744 14.72 -42.62 -40.62
CA PHE A 744 15.44 -43.58 -41.46
C PHE A 744 16.74 -44.05 -40.81
N ILE A 745 17.10 -43.56 -39.62
CA ILE A 745 18.35 -43.92 -38.93
C ILE A 745 18.04 -44.80 -37.73
N ASN A 746 18.75 -45.92 -37.60
CA ASN A 746 18.69 -46.72 -36.37
C ASN A 746 19.55 -46.05 -35.30
N THR A 747 18.96 -45.18 -34.48
CA THR A 747 19.66 -44.39 -33.45
C THR A 747 20.20 -45.23 -32.29
N ASN A 748 19.67 -46.46 -32.09
CA ASN A 748 20.17 -47.38 -31.07
C ASN A 748 21.49 -48.05 -31.49
N GLU A 749 21.68 -48.28 -32.79
CA GLU A 749 22.87 -48.94 -33.33
C GLU A 749 23.87 -47.97 -33.98
N SER A 750 23.44 -46.74 -34.29
CA SER A 750 24.29 -45.70 -34.86
C SER A 750 25.04 -44.94 -33.76
N LYS A 751 26.36 -44.80 -33.91
CA LYS A 751 27.27 -44.17 -32.95
C LYS A 751 28.35 -43.35 -33.65
N GLY A 752 28.62 -42.16 -33.10
CA GLY A 752 29.74 -41.28 -33.48
C GLY A 752 29.49 -40.41 -34.71
N TYR A 753 28.29 -40.45 -35.27
CA TYR A 753 27.93 -39.77 -36.50
C TYR A 753 26.71 -38.85 -36.29
N PRO A 754 26.92 -37.56 -36.00
CA PRO A 754 25.84 -36.60 -35.78
C PRO A 754 25.13 -36.25 -37.10
N ILE A 755 23.79 -36.28 -37.10
CA ILE A 755 22.95 -36.16 -38.28
C ILE A 755 22.91 -34.72 -38.79
N SER A 756 22.88 -33.72 -37.91
CA SER A 756 22.98 -32.28 -38.28
C SER A 756 24.24 -31.89 -39.05
N LYS A 757 25.29 -32.72 -39.02
CA LYS A 757 26.54 -32.44 -39.74
C LYS A 757 26.67 -33.23 -41.05
N MET A 758 25.71 -34.09 -41.39
CA MET A 758 25.68 -34.85 -42.65
C MET A 758 24.99 -34.10 -43.78
N LYS A 759 25.27 -34.51 -45.02
CA LYS A 759 24.50 -34.14 -46.20
C LYS A 759 23.71 -35.34 -46.70
N PHE A 760 22.40 -35.23 -46.77
CA PHE A 760 21.54 -36.30 -47.27
C PHE A 760 21.10 -36.05 -48.72
N THR A 761 20.84 -37.13 -49.46
CA THR A 761 20.26 -37.09 -50.82
C THR A 761 19.32 -38.27 -51.01
N VAL A 762 18.16 -38.01 -51.61
CA VAL A 762 17.04 -38.94 -51.80
C VAL A 762 16.69 -39.06 -53.28
N THR A 763 16.46 -40.28 -53.77
CA THR A 763 16.04 -40.56 -55.15
C THR A 763 14.82 -41.49 -55.13
N ALA A 764 13.79 -41.20 -55.93
CA ALA A 764 12.50 -41.89 -55.90
C ALA A 764 12.06 -42.46 -57.25
N ASN A 765 11.25 -43.53 -57.25
CA ASN A 765 10.61 -44.10 -58.45
C ASN A 765 9.19 -44.63 -58.14
N ASP A 766 8.17 -43.87 -58.56
CA ASP A 766 6.75 -44.12 -58.29
C ASP A 766 6.13 -45.25 -59.13
N ASN A 767 6.78 -45.60 -60.25
CA ASN A 767 6.32 -46.69 -61.11
C ASN A 767 6.72 -48.06 -60.54
N SER A 768 7.93 -48.15 -59.97
CA SER A 768 8.43 -49.38 -59.34
C SER A 768 8.10 -49.49 -57.85
N GLY A 769 7.83 -48.37 -57.16
CA GLY A 769 7.59 -48.32 -55.72
C GLY A 769 8.88 -48.44 -54.91
N SER A 770 9.90 -47.62 -55.20
CA SER A 770 11.23 -47.66 -54.54
C SER A 770 11.84 -46.28 -54.24
N LEU A 771 12.62 -46.18 -53.14
CA LEU A 771 13.24 -44.97 -52.59
C LEU A 771 14.70 -45.22 -52.16
N THR A 772 15.68 -44.48 -52.68
CA THR A 772 17.10 -44.58 -52.27
C THR A 772 17.52 -43.37 -51.45
N ILE A 773 18.17 -43.58 -50.30
CA ILE A 773 18.71 -42.53 -49.42
C ILE A 773 20.23 -42.67 -49.32
N LYS A 774 20.94 -41.57 -49.54
CA LYS A 774 22.40 -41.45 -49.39
C LYS A 774 22.72 -40.41 -48.31
N ALA A 775 23.66 -40.70 -47.42
CA ALA A 775 24.14 -39.82 -46.35
C ALA A 775 25.66 -39.65 -46.44
N ASP A 776 26.12 -38.41 -46.60
CA ASP A 776 27.55 -38.05 -46.74
C ASP A 776 28.00 -37.25 -45.50
N MET A 777 28.92 -37.83 -44.71
CA MET A 777 29.54 -37.18 -43.55
C MET A 777 30.87 -36.52 -43.96
N PRO A 778 31.05 -35.21 -43.76
CA PRO A 778 32.33 -34.53 -44.00
C PRO A 778 33.40 -34.96 -42.99
N ALA A 779 34.66 -34.95 -43.42
CA ALA A 779 35.81 -35.34 -42.59
C ALA A 779 35.94 -34.54 -41.29
N SER A 780 35.59 -33.24 -41.32
CA SER A 780 35.66 -32.34 -40.15
C SER A 780 34.79 -32.78 -38.98
N TYR A 781 33.67 -33.45 -39.23
CA TYR A 781 32.74 -33.92 -38.18
C TYR A 781 32.73 -35.45 -37.98
N SER A 782 33.38 -36.20 -38.87
CA SER A 782 33.54 -37.65 -38.77
C SER A 782 34.41 -38.07 -37.57
N PRO A 783 34.06 -39.14 -36.83
CA PRO A 783 34.86 -39.62 -35.69
C PRO A 783 36.24 -40.14 -36.13
N GLU A 784 36.38 -40.51 -37.41
CA GLU A 784 37.63 -41.03 -38.01
C GLU A 784 38.43 -39.95 -38.77
N ASN A 785 37.99 -38.69 -38.77
CA ASN A 785 38.57 -37.60 -39.55
C ASN A 785 38.68 -37.87 -41.07
N THR A 786 37.85 -38.78 -41.58
CA THR A 786 37.73 -39.10 -43.01
C THR A 786 36.29 -38.94 -43.44
N ALA A 787 36.07 -38.50 -44.69
CA ALA A 787 34.73 -38.42 -45.25
C ALA A 787 34.15 -39.84 -45.42
N LYS A 788 32.87 -40.02 -45.10
CA LYS A 788 32.17 -41.31 -45.19
C LYS A 788 30.84 -41.13 -45.89
N SER A 789 30.47 -42.11 -46.70
CA SER A 789 29.20 -42.13 -47.42
C SER A 789 28.46 -43.43 -47.10
N PHE A 790 27.17 -43.32 -46.81
CA PHE A 790 26.28 -44.43 -46.52
C PHE A 790 25.09 -44.37 -47.51
N SER A 791 24.59 -45.51 -47.98
CA SER A 791 23.44 -45.55 -48.90
C SER A 791 22.57 -46.79 -48.68
N VAL A 792 21.26 -46.64 -48.88
CA VAL A 792 20.26 -47.73 -48.79
C VAL A 792 19.13 -47.51 -49.78
N THR A 793 18.57 -48.59 -50.34
CA THR A 793 17.36 -48.54 -51.17
C THR A 793 16.19 -49.25 -50.49
N TYR A 794 15.10 -48.54 -50.26
CA TYR A 794 13.83 -49.07 -49.77
C TYR A 794 12.93 -49.47 -50.95
N THR A 795 12.26 -50.61 -50.85
CA THR A 795 11.38 -51.21 -51.88
C THR A 795 10.06 -51.67 -51.28
N GLY A 796 9.02 -51.86 -52.10
CA GLY A 796 7.70 -52.29 -51.65
C GLY A 796 6.74 -51.14 -51.30
N LEU A 797 7.06 -49.90 -51.72
CA LEU A 797 6.22 -48.70 -51.56
C LEU A 797 5.04 -48.67 -52.56
N ASN A 798 4.08 -47.77 -52.33
CA ASN A 798 2.89 -47.61 -53.16
C ASN A 798 3.21 -47.17 -54.62
N ARG A 799 2.31 -47.54 -55.55
CA ARG A 799 2.40 -47.21 -56.99
C ARG A 799 1.21 -46.34 -57.41
N ALA A 800 1.43 -45.44 -58.38
CA ALA A 800 0.40 -44.52 -58.87
C ALA A 800 -0.84 -45.23 -59.47
N SER A 801 -0.71 -46.45 -59.99
CA SER A 801 -1.81 -47.22 -60.60
C SER A 801 -2.89 -47.71 -59.61
N ASN A 802 -2.73 -47.46 -58.31
CA ASN A 802 -3.57 -48.07 -57.28
C ASN A 802 -4.82 -47.21 -56.89
N TYR A 803 -5.09 -46.04 -57.49
CA TYR A 803 -6.04 -45.00 -57.01
C TYR A 803 -7.23 -44.63 -57.97
N SER A 804 -8.47 -44.34 -57.46
CA SER A 804 -9.67 -43.80 -58.21
C SER A 804 -10.85 -43.20 -57.35
N PHE A 805 -11.62 -42.18 -57.79
CA PHE A 805 -12.70 -41.46 -57.02
C PHE A 805 -13.92 -40.87 -57.82
N SER A 806 -15.16 -40.80 -57.25
CA SER A 806 -16.40 -40.18 -57.81
C SER A 806 -17.57 -39.89 -56.80
N PHE A 807 -18.61 -39.08 -57.16
CA PHE A 807 -19.83 -38.73 -56.35
C PHE A 807 -21.13 -39.46 -56.78
N LYS A 808 -22.04 -39.72 -55.83
CA LYS A 808 -23.39 -40.32 -55.98
C LYS A 808 -24.52 -39.26 -56.00
N ASP A 809 -25.74 -39.64 -56.37
CA ASP A 809 -26.99 -38.85 -56.22
C ASP A 809 -27.75 -39.26 -54.95
N VAL A 810 -28.29 -38.31 -54.17
CA VAL A 810 -28.84 -38.57 -52.82
C VAL A 810 -30.19 -37.87 -52.59
N THR A 811 -31.19 -38.62 -52.07
CA THR A 811 -32.52 -38.10 -51.67
C THR A 811 -32.91 -38.48 -50.23
N LYS A 812 -32.10 -39.31 -49.55
CA LYS A 812 -32.30 -39.76 -48.16
C LYS A 812 -30.96 -39.97 -47.49
N ILE A 813 -30.89 -39.72 -46.18
CA ILE A 813 -29.75 -40.08 -45.33
C ILE A 813 -30.29 -41.10 -44.31
N GLY A 814 -29.85 -42.37 -44.45
CA GLY A 814 -30.47 -43.48 -43.72
C GLY A 814 -31.95 -43.62 -44.06
N THR A 815 -32.83 -43.49 -43.05
CA THR A 815 -34.29 -43.55 -43.21
C THR A 815 -34.95 -42.17 -43.32
N GLN A 816 -34.23 -41.08 -43.07
CA GLN A 816 -34.77 -39.72 -43.00
C GLN A 816 -34.70 -39.01 -44.35
N ASN A 817 -35.72 -38.19 -44.63
CA ASN A 817 -35.76 -37.33 -45.81
C ASN A 817 -34.89 -36.09 -45.57
N ILE A 818 -34.15 -35.65 -46.59
CA ILE A 818 -33.22 -34.52 -46.47
C ILE A 818 -33.92 -33.20 -46.07
N ASN A 819 -35.21 -33.04 -46.39
CA ASN A 819 -36.01 -31.86 -46.02
C ASN A 819 -36.33 -31.73 -44.53
N ALA A 820 -36.06 -32.77 -43.73
CA ALA A 820 -36.22 -32.76 -42.28
C ALA A 820 -34.90 -32.47 -41.55
N ILE A 821 -33.81 -32.28 -42.29
CA ILE A 821 -32.43 -32.21 -41.79
C ILE A 821 -31.86 -30.85 -42.19
N LEU A 822 -31.16 -30.16 -41.29
CA LEU A 822 -30.38 -28.98 -41.67
C LEU A 822 -29.17 -29.41 -42.50
N PRO A 823 -28.73 -28.63 -43.50
CA PRO A 823 -27.45 -28.88 -44.18
C PRO A 823 -26.29 -29.08 -43.19
N SER A 824 -26.26 -28.30 -42.11
CA SER A 824 -25.27 -28.43 -41.02
C SER A 824 -25.34 -29.72 -40.23
N ALA A 825 -26.49 -30.40 -40.19
CA ALA A 825 -26.67 -31.67 -39.49
C ALA A 825 -26.17 -32.88 -40.31
N VAL A 826 -25.85 -32.69 -41.59
CA VAL A 826 -25.21 -33.73 -42.41
C VAL A 826 -23.77 -33.92 -41.94
N THR A 827 -23.45 -35.13 -41.52
CA THR A 827 -22.13 -35.48 -41.02
C THR A 827 -21.20 -35.90 -42.16
N ASP A 828 -19.90 -35.84 -41.91
CA ASP A 828 -18.89 -36.35 -42.85
C ASP A 828 -19.06 -37.86 -43.06
N GLY A 829 -19.50 -38.58 -42.01
CA GLY A 829 -19.88 -39.99 -42.11
C GLY A 829 -21.06 -40.23 -43.04
N ASP A 830 -22.07 -39.35 -43.03
CA ASP A 830 -23.20 -39.44 -43.97
C ASP A 830 -22.71 -39.25 -45.41
N ILE A 831 -21.80 -38.29 -45.63
CA ILE A 831 -21.18 -38.00 -46.92
C ILE A 831 -20.35 -39.21 -47.40
N ILE A 832 -19.43 -39.72 -46.59
CA ILE A 832 -18.58 -40.86 -46.94
C ILE A 832 -19.42 -42.09 -47.29
N ASN A 833 -20.45 -42.37 -46.49
CA ASN A 833 -21.23 -43.60 -46.63
C ASN A 833 -22.27 -43.52 -47.76
N ASN A 834 -22.88 -42.36 -47.99
CA ASN A 834 -24.03 -42.23 -48.89
C ASN A 834 -23.73 -41.43 -50.17
N PHE A 835 -22.69 -40.58 -50.18
CA PHE A 835 -22.47 -39.58 -51.24
C PHE A 835 -21.25 -39.90 -52.13
N LEU A 836 -20.34 -40.81 -51.74
CA LEU A 836 -19.05 -41.04 -52.44
C LEU A 836 -18.83 -42.50 -52.94
N GLN A 837 -17.89 -42.68 -53.89
CA GLN A 837 -17.34 -43.98 -54.34
C GLN A 837 -15.84 -43.85 -54.72
N TYR A 838 -14.93 -44.65 -54.13
CA TYR A 838 -13.47 -44.54 -54.33
C TYR A 838 -12.69 -45.85 -54.05
N ASN A 839 -11.44 -45.97 -54.55
CA ASN A 839 -10.50 -47.09 -54.33
C ASN A 839 -9.05 -46.59 -54.23
N GLY A 840 -8.21 -47.24 -53.41
CA GLY A 840 -6.81 -46.87 -53.16
C GLY A 840 -6.61 -45.70 -52.19
N PHE A 841 -7.67 -44.94 -51.89
CA PHE A 841 -7.67 -43.83 -50.95
C PHE A 841 -8.15 -44.26 -49.56
N ASN A 842 -7.65 -43.59 -48.52
CA ASN A 842 -8.26 -43.68 -47.19
C ASN A 842 -9.40 -42.67 -47.07
N SER A 843 -10.56 -43.07 -46.54
CA SER A 843 -11.67 -42.15 -46.23
C SER A 843 -11.21 -40.97 -45.38
N ASN A 844 -10.24 -41.20 -44.50
CA ASN A 844 -9.72 -40.18 -43.59
C ASN A 844 -8.85 -39.13 -44.27
N ASP A 845 -8.42 -39.38 -45.51
CA ASP A 845 -7.54 -38.49 -46.26
C ASP A 845 -8.33 -37.59 -47.23
N PHE A 846 -9.65 -37.74 -47.23
CA PHE A 846 -10.55 -36.75 -47.80
C PHE A 846 -10.85 -35.71 -46.75
N SER A 847 -10.45 -34.48 -47.00
CA SER A 847 -11.07 -33.35 -46.32
C SER A 847 -12.40 -33.06 -47.01
N ILE A 848 -13.48 -33.23 -46.26
CA ILE A 848 -14.81 -32.90 -46.72
C ILE A 848 -15.04 -31.44 -46.36
N VAL A 849 -14.89 -30.56 -47.34
CA VAL A 849 -15.35 -29.19 -47.22
C VAL A 849 -16.81 -29.18 -47.57
N LYS A 850 -17.64 -29.19 -46.53
CA LYS A 850 -19.05 -28.88 -46.64
C LYS A 850 -19.26 -27.38 -46.55
N THR A 851 -19.74 -26.76 -47.62
CA THR A 851 -20.33 -25.44 -47.53
C THR A 851 -21.81 -25.65 -47.26
N VAL A 852 -22.16 -25.58 -45.99
CA VAL A 852 -23.53 -25.65 -45.50
C VAL A 852 -24.13 -24.27 -45.65
N ASN A 853 -25.27 -24.19 -46.32
CA ASN A 853 -26.07 -22.99 -46.36
C ASN A 853 -27.41 -23.29 -45.70
N ASP A 854 -27.41 -23.26 -44.37
CA ASP A 854 -28.63 -23.41 -43.59
C ASP A 854 -29.60 -22.26 -43.84
N GLU A 855 -29.20 -21.12 -44.44
CA GLU A 855 -30.15 -20.07 -44.79
C GLU A 855 -30.98 -20.45 -46.04
N THR A 856 -30.40 -21.20 -46.98
CA THR A 856 -31.05 -21.58 -48.26
C THR A 856 -31.41 -23.07 -48.38
N GLY A 857 -31.01 -23.92 -47.44
CA GLY A 857 -31.26 -25.37 -47.50
C GLY A 857 -30.35 -26.11 -48.50
N GLU A 858 -29.12 -25.63 -48.69
CA GLU A 858 -28.16 -26.18 -49.65
C GLU A 858 -26.91 -26.74 -48.95
N LEU A 859 -26.38 -27.84 -49.47
CA LEU A 859 -25.14 -28.46 -49.03
C LEU A 859 -24.20 -28.63 -50.23
N THR A 860 -23.18 -27.79 -50.34
CA THR A 860 -22.08 -28.04 -51.28
C THR A 860 -21.05 -28.93 -50.63
N VAL A 861 -20.75 -30.07 -51.24
CA VAL A 861 -19.70 -30.98 -50.77
C VAL A 861 -18.53 -30.91 -51.74
N ALA A 862 -17.41 -30.39 -51.26
CA ALA A 862 -16.11 -30.49 -51.90
C ALA A 862 -15.28 -31.54 -51.16
N ILE A 863 -14.90 -32.61 -51.85
CA ILE A 863 -13.94 -33.58 -51.36
C ILE A 863 -12.58 -33.11 -51.85
N ASN A 864 -11.77 -32.60 -50.93
CA ASN A 864 -10.38 -32.26 -51.21
C ASN A 864 -9.51 -33.39 -50.68
N LEU A 865 -8.88 -34.09 -51.60
CA LEU A 865 -7.83 -35.03 -51.27
C LEU A 865 -6.68 -34.27 -50.59
N ASP A 866 -6.08 -34.86 -49.57
CA ASP A 866 -4.92 -34.29 -48.92
C ASP A 866 -3.82 -33.98 -49.97
N LYS A 867 -3.26 -32.77 -49.88
CA LYS A 867 -2.15 -32.32 -50.73
C LYS A 867 -0.86 -33.10 -50.45
N THR A 868 -0.79 -33.88 -49.37
CA THR A 868 0.27 -34.87 -49.12
C THR A 868 0.33 -35.94 -50.19
N TYR A 869 -0.82 -36.26 -50.82
CA TYR A 869 -0.83 -37.16 -51.97
C TYR A 869 0.02 -36.57 -53.08
N ALA A 870 0.77 -37.41 -53.79
CA ALA A 870 1.59 -36.94 -54.89
C ALA A 870 0.74 -36.25 -55.98
N THR A 871 1.32 -35.27 -56.67
CA THR A 871 0.66 -34.49 -57.74
C THR A 871 0.14 -35.38 -58.86
N ALA A 872 0.79 -36.52 -59.10
CA ALA A 872 0.34 -37.55 -60.03
C ALA A 872 -1.03 -38.15 -59.67
N ILE A 873 -1.44 -38.13 -58.41
CA ILE A 873 -2.74 -38.62 -57.92
C ILE A 873 -3.75 -37.47 -57.83
N GLY A 874 -3.35 -36.32 -57.29
CA GLY A 874 -4.26 -35.19 -57.03
C GLY A 874 -4.65 -34.34 -58.26
N ASN A 875 -3.84 -34.33 -59.32
CA ASN A 875 -4.03 -33.45 -60.49
C ASN A 875 -4.27 -34.19 -61.82
N SER A 876 -4.56 -35.50 -61.80
CA SER A 876 -4.72 -36.30 -63.00
C SER A 876 -6.01 -37.14 -62.97
N GLY A 877 -6.28 -37.92 -64.03
CA GLY A 877 -7.55 -38.59 -64.36
C GLY A 877 -8.12 -39.63 -63.36
N HIS A 878 -7.79 -39.54 -62.08
CA HIS A 878 -8.26 -40.41 -60.99
C HIS A 878 -9.44 -39.82 -60.18
N GLY A 879 -10.10 -38.78 -60.71
CA GLY A 879 -11.35 -38.22 -60.13
C GLY A 879 -11.21 -36.89 -59.40
N PHE A 880 -9.99 -36.32 -59.34
CA PHE A 880 -9.70 -35.01 -58.73
C PHE A 880 -9.10 -34.05 -59.75
N ASN A 881 -9.45 -32.77 -59.66
CA ASN A 881 -8.81 -31.70 -60.40
C ASN A 881 -8.24 -30.68 -59.41
N ASN A 882 -6.93 -30.49 -59.40
CA ASN A 882 -6.26 -29.68 -58.38
C ASN A 882 -6.58 -30.16 -56.94
N TYR A 883 -6.48 -31.47 -56.72
CA TYR A 883 -6.81 -32.17 -55.46
C TYR A 883 -8.27 -32.04 -55.01
N THR A 884 -9.17 -31.50 -55.84
CA THR A 884 -10.53 -31.18 -55.43
C THR A 884 -11.56 -31.80 -56.37
N ALA A 885 -12.64 -32.32 -55.79
CA ALA A 885 -13.85 -32.72 -56.49
C ALA A 885 -15.06 -32.12 -55.77
N THR A 886 -15.95 -31.41 -56.47
CA THR A 886 -17.06 -30.66 -55.84
C THR A 886 -18.43 -30.97 -56.45
N LYS A 887 -19.47 -31.06 -55.62
CA LYS A 887 -20.88 -31.20 -56.02
C LYS A 887 -21.82 -30.45 -55.07
N VAL A 888 -22.91 -29.87 -55.59
CA VAL A 888 -23.95 -29.19 -54.80
C VAL A 888 -25.19 -30.09 -54.65
N PHE A 889 -25.69 -30.23 -53.42
CA PHE A 889 -26.91 -30.95 -53.07
C PHE A 889 -27.94 -29.96 -52.50
N THR A 890 -29.20 -30.02 -52.95
CA THR A 890 -30.27 -29.07 -52.56
C THR A 890 -31.48 -29.80 -51.94
N GLY A 891 -32.30 -29.08 -51.15
CA GLY A 891 -33.57 -29.59 -50.60
C GLY A 891 -33.61 -29.84 -49.08
N PHE A 892 -32.71 -29.22 -48.30
CA PHE A 892 -32.64 -29.33 -46.83
C PHE A 892 -33.45 -28.23 -46.09
N MET A 893 -33.62 -28.37 -44.78
CA MET A 893 -34.30 -27.40 -43.88
C MET A 893 -33.48 -26.13 -43.64
N THR A 894 -34.11 -24.99 -43.30
CA THR A 894 -33.38 -23.74 -43.02
C THR A 894 -33.15 -23.43 -41.52
N LYS A 895 -32.15 -22.58 -41.20
CA LYS A 895 -31.75 -22.16 -39.84
C LYS A 895 -32.85 -21.41 -39.10
N ASP A 896 -33.53 -20.51 -39.81
CA ASP A 896 -34.67 -19.76 -39.28
C ASP A 896 -35.82 -20.71 -38.87
N GLU A 897 -36.05 -21.77 -39.64
CA GLU A 897 -37.04 -22.80 -39.31
C GLU A 897 -36.63 -23.68 -38.12
N TYR A 898 -35.33 -23.74 -37.80
CA TYR A 898 -34.79 -24.50 -36.67
C TYR A 898 -34.83 -23.70 -35.35
N ASN A 899 -34.32 -22.46 -35.33
CA ASN A 899 -34.19 -21.67 -34.10
C ASN A 899 -35.54 -21.28 -33.49
N LYS A 900 -36.53 -20.94 -34.32
CA LYS A 900 -37.90 -20.59 -33.88
C LYS A 900 -38.59 -21.67 -33.05
N ARG A 901 -38.05 -22.89 -33.03
CA ARG A 901 -38.60 -24.00 -32.25
C ARG A 901 -38.29 -23.89 -30.76
N PHE A 902 -37.23 -23.19 -30.35
CA PHE A 902 -36.75 -23.20 -28.95
C PHE A 902 -36.86 -21.86 -28.22
N ASP A 903 -37.22 -20.77 -28.89
CA ASP A 903 -37.25 -19.44 -28.28
C ASP A 903 -38.35 -19.28 -27.23
N VAL A 904 -38.01 -18.69 -26.08
CA VAL A 904 -38.96 -18.23 -25.06
C VAL A 904 -38.76 -16.74 -24.84
N GLN A 905 -39.75 -15.93 -25.17
CA GLN A 905 -39.71 -14.49 -24.98
C GLN A 905 -40.42 -14.14 -23.68
N PHE A 906 -39.72 -13.46 -22.75
CA PHE A 906 -40.32 -12.90 -21.54
C PHE A 906 -40.85 -11.49 -21.80
N LEU A 907 -41.83 -11.07 -21.01
CA LEU A 907 -42.27 -9.67 -20.97
C LEU A 907 -41.10 -8.77 -20.52
N SER A 908 -41.01 -7.59 -21.13
CA SER A 908 -40.09 -6.52 -20.70
C SER A 908 -40.33 -6.16 -19.24
N ASP A 909 -39.28 -5.76 -18.51
CA ASP A 909 -39.38 -5.25 -17.13
C ASP A 909 -40.33 -4.05 -17.04
N THR A 910 -40.55 -3.32 -18.13
CA THR A 910 -41.44 -2.15 -18.20
C THR A 910 -42.84 -2.47 -18.75
N ASP A 911 -43.18 -3.73 -19.01
CA ASP A 911 -44.45 -4.10 -19.63
C ASP A 911 -45.65 -3.78 -18.73
N ASN A 912 -46.71 -3.20 -19.31
CA ASN A 912 -47.92 -2.79 -18.60
C ASN A 912 -48.62 -3.96 -17.87
N LYS A 913 -48.47 -5.20 -18.37
CA LYS A 913 -49.02 -6.39 -17.70
C LYS A 913 -48.40 -6.64 -16.32
N LEU A 914 -47.20 -6.13 -16.06
CA LEU A 914 -46.50 -6.32 -14.78
C LEU A 914 -46.87 -5.28 -13.72
N ILE A 915 -47.61 -4.22 -14.07
CA ILE A 915 -47.93 -3.11 -13.15
C ILE A 915 -48.56 -3.61 -11.86
N GLN A 916 -49.61 -4.43 -11.95
CA GLN A 916 -50.31 -4.96 -10.78
C GLN A 916 -49.43 -5.86 -9.91
N LEU A 917 -48.53 -6.64 -10.53
CA LEU A 917 -47.60 -7.49 -9.81
C LEU A 917 -46.57 -6.66 -9.04
N LYS A 918 -46.03 -5.61 -9.67
CA LYS A 918 -45.00 -4.74 -9.09
C LYS A 918 -45.50 -3.79 -8.02
N GLN A 919 -46.81 -3.58 -7.93
CA GLN A 919 -47.48 -2.92 -6.81
C GLN A 919 -47.56 -3.78 -5.54
N MET A 920 -47.07 -5.01 -5.57
CA MET A 920 -46.97 -5.88 -4.39
C MET A 920 -45.54 -5.89 -3.85
N GLN A 921 -45.38 -6.10 -2.54
CA GLN A 921 -44.07 -6.34 -1.95
C GLN A 921 -43.47 -7.66 -2.42
N ALA A 922 -42.15 -7.67 -2.64
CA ALA A 922 -41.43 -8.87 -3.04
C ALA A 922 -41.61 -10.00 -2.02
N ALA A 923 -41.56 -9.67 -0.72
CA ALA A 923 -41.85 -10.62 0.37
C ALA A 923 -43.24 -11.25 0.25
N LYS A 924 -44.30 -10.48 -0.05
CA LYS A 924 -45.67 -11.01 -0.19
C LYS A 924 -45.81 -11.99 -1.34
N ILE A 925 -45.17 -11.71 -2.47
CA ILE A 925 -45.14 -12.61 -3.64
C ILE A 925 -44.40 -13.90 -3.27
N TYR A 926 -43.25 -13.77 -2.62
CA TYR A 926 -42.45 -14.93 -2.17
C TYR A 926 -43.21 -15.79 -1.16
N GLU A 927 -43.80 -15.19 -0.13
CA GLU A 927 -44.57 -15.89 0.91
C GLU A 927 -45.77 -16.64 0.32
N SER A 928 -46.42 -16.09 -0.71
CA SER A 928 -47.53 -16.76 -1.39
C SER A 928 -47.11 -18.11 -1.97
N PHE A 929 -45.91 -18.22 -2.55
CA PHE A 929 -45.46 -19.45 -3.20
C PHE A 929 -44.50 -20.32 -2.38
N LYS A 930 -43.75 -19.72 -1.44
CA LYS A 930 -42.65 -20.36 -0.69
C LYS A 930 -42.79 -20.22 0.84
N GLY A 931 -43.88 -19.62 1.32
CA GLY A 931 -44.17 -19.51 2.76
C GLY A 931 -44.48 -20.85 3.42
N THR A 932 -44.61 -20.85 4.75
CA THR A 932 -44.95 -22.04 5.56
C THR A 932 -46.36 -22.59 5.27
N SER A 933 -47.22 -21.78 4.65
CA SER A 933 -48.52 -22.21 4.11
C SER A 933 -48.74 -21.52 2.76
N PRO A 934 -48.21 -22.09 1.67
CA PRO A 934 -48.36 -21.50 0.33
C PRO A 934 -49.83 -21.33 -0.05
N THR A 935 -50.15 -20.19 -0.64
CA THR A 935 -51.50 -19.83 -1.10
C THR A 935 -51.44 -19.28 -2.52
N SER A 936 -52.58 -19.27 -3.22
CA SER A 936 -52.64 -18.69 -4.56
C SER A 936 -52.40 -17.18 -4.52
N LEU A 937 -51.58 -16.65 -5.42
CA LEU A 937 -51.35 -15.22 -5.57
C LEU A 937 -52.38 -14.61 -6.50
N GLN A 938 -53.12 -13.59 -6.04
CA GLN A 938 -53.99 -12.80 -6.90
C GLN A 938 -53.26 -11.54 -7.38
N VAL A 939 -53.20 -11.34 -8.70
CA VAL A 939 -52.63 -10.15 -9.34
C VAL A 939 -53.68 -9.57 -10.28
N GLY A 940 -54.20 -8.39 -9.93
CA GLY A 940 -55.39 -7.85 -10.59
C GLY A 940 -56.57 -8.84 -10.52
N ASN A 941 -57.11 -9.20 -11.69
CA ASN A 941 -58.25 -10.12 -11.81
C ASN A 941 -57.84 -11.59 -12.02
N GLN A 942 -56.54 -11.90 -12.04
CA GLN A 942 -56.04 -13.25 -12.30
C GLN A 942 -55.45 -13.87 -11.04
N THR A 943 -55.77 -15.14 -10.81
CA THR A 943 -55.23 -15.94 -9.70
C THR A 943 -54.22 -16.95 -10.24
N TYR A 944 -53.06 -17.01 -9.62
CA TYR A 944 -51.97 -17.94 -9.95
C TYR A 944 -51.82 -18.94 -8.82
N SER A 945 -52.00 -20.22 -9.13
CA SER A 945 -52.00 -21.29 -8.13
C SER A 945 -50.62 -21.63 -7.59
N ASP A 946 -49.57 -21.42 -8.40
CA ASP A 946 -48.18 -21.67 -8.05
C ASP A 946 -47.22 -20.80 -8.88
N LEU A 947 -45.93 -20.91 -8.59
CA LEU A 947 -44.89 -20.12 -9.24
C LEU A 947 -44.75 -20.42 -10.74
N LYS A 948 -44.91 -21.67 -11.17
CA LYS A 948 -44.83 -22.02 -12.60
C LYS A 948 -45.99 -21.41 -13.36
N ASP A 949 -47.17 -21.40 -12.74
CA ASP A 949 -48.37 -20.80 -13.29
C ASP A 949 -48.21 -19.29 -13.49
N LEU A 950 -47.64 -18.60 -12.50
CA LEU A 950 -47.28 -17.18 -12.61
C LEU A 950 -46.32 -16.94 -13.78
N ILE A 951 -45.21 -17.68 -13.84
CA ILE A 951 -44.18 -17.46 -14.87
C ILE A 951 -44.75 -17.70 -16.26
N LYS A 952 -45.44 -18.83 -16.46
CA LYS A 952 -45.97 -19.22 -17.77
C LYS A 952 -47.08 -18.31 -18.27
N LYS A 953 -48.03 -17.93 -17.40
CA LYS A 953 -49.22 -17.18 -17.82
C LYS A 953 -49.04 -15.67 -17.80
N LEU A 954 -48.15 -15.14 -16.95
CA LEU A 954 -47.92 -13.70 -16.84
C LEU A 954 -46.58 -13.28 -17.46
N LEU A 955 -45.48 -13.99 -17.18
CA LEU A 955 -44.14 -13.50 -17.51
C LEU A 955 -43.68 -13.91 -18.92
N VAL A 956 -44.16 -15.02 -19.47
CA VAL A 956 -43.85 -15.47 -20.84
C VAL A 956 -44.79 -14.83 -21.86
N GLN A 957 -44.22 -14.16 -22.86
CA GLN A 957 -44.93 -13.55 -23.99
C GLN A 957 -45.22 -14.55 -25.11
N SER A 958 -44.24 -15.38 -25.47
CA SER A 958 -44.38 -16.43 -26.50
C SER A 958 -43.34 -17.54 -26.33
N SER A 959 -43.64 -18.73 -26.83
CA SER A 959 -42.75 -19.90 -26.78
C SER A 959 -42.71 -20.64 -28.14
N GLY A 960 -41.54 -21.15 -28.51
CA GLY A 960 -41.32 -21.95 -29.71
C GLY A 960 -41.99 -23.33 -29.66
N THR A 961 -42.12 -23.99 -30.81
CA THR A 961 -42.87 -25.25 -30.97
C THR A 961 -42.29 -26.45 -30.23
N SER A 962 -41.01 -26.42 -29.85
CA SER A 962 -40.36 -27.48 -29.07
C SER A 962 -40.46 -27.25 -27.56
N ILE A 963 -40.93 -26.09 -27.09
CA ILE A 963 -41.14 -25.80 -25.68
C ILE A 963 -42.45 -26.47 -25.22
N PRO A 964 -42.44 -27.27 -24.13
CA PRO A 964 -43.63 -27.91 -23.61
C PRO A 964 -44.76 -26.92 -23.33
N ALA A 965 -45.94 -27.19 -23.88
CA ALA A 965 -47.14 -26.37 -23.67
C ALA A 965 -47.71 -26.52 -22.26
N ASP A 966 -47.34 -27.55 -21.49
CA ASP A 966 -47.73 -27.74 -20.08
C ASP A 966 -46.49 -27.90 -19.18
N TRP A 967 -46.46 -27.17 -18.05
CA TRP A 967 -45.35 -27.15 -17.09
C TRP A 967 -45.73 -27.81 -15.75
N SER A 968 -46.90 -28.46 -15.70
CA SER A 968 -47.41 -29.21 -14.54
C SER A 968 -46.50 -30.38 -14.12
N ASP A 969 -45.62 -30.87 -15.01
CA ASP A 969 -44.66 -31.93 -14.73
C ASP A 969 -43.71 -31.54 -13.57
N SER A 970 -43.58 -32.44 -12.60
CA SER A 970 -42.68 -32.31 -11.45
C SER A 970 -41.19 -32.17 -11.82
N SER A 971 -40.76 -32.67 -12.99
CA SER A 971 -39.36 -32.58 -13.43
C SER A 971 -38.98 -31.18 -13.91
N ILE A 972 -39.96 -30.38 -14.34
CA ILE A 972 -39.76 -28.96 -14.61
C ILE A 972 -39.72 -28.27 -13.25
N THR A 973 -38.66 -27.54 -12.93
CA THR A 973 -38.55 -26.84 -11.65
C THR A 973 -38.65 -25.34 -11.86
N ALA A 974 -39.29 -24.66 -10.92
CA ALA A 974 -39.31 -23.20 -10.88
C ALA A 974 -38.87 -22.72 -9.49
N ASP A 975 -38.05 -21.69 -9.47
CA ASP A 975 -37.62 -21.03 -8.24
C ASP A 975 -37.65 -19.52 -8.37
N MET A 976 -37.67 -18.85 -7.22
CA MET A 976 -37.62 -17.40 -7.16
C MET A 976 -36.74 -16.94 -6.00
N TYR A 977 -35.99 -15.87 -6.24
CA TYR A 977 -35.19 -15.20 -5.23
C TYR A 977 -35.61 -13.75 -5.15
N ILE A 978 -35.72 -13.24 -3.93
CA ILE A 978 -36.14 -11.86 -3.67
C ILE A 978 -35.06 -11.11 -2.92
N ASP A 979 -34.89 -9.84 -3.26
CA ASP A 979 -34.24 -8.85 -2.40
C ASP A 979 -35.29 -7.82 -2.02
N ASN A 980 -35.86 -7.98 -0.82
CA ASN A 980 -36.95 -7.13 -0.36
C ASN A 980 -36.52 -5.68 -0.07
N ALA A 981 -35.24 -5.46 0.24
CA ALA A 981 -34.68 -4.13 0.45
C ALA A 981 -34.46 -3.39 -0.87
N GLN A 982 -34.09 -4.12 -1.92
CA GLN A 982 -33.91 -3.56 -3.27
C GLN A 982 -35.18 -3.59 -4.12
N GLY A 983 -36.22 -4.34 -3.72
CA GLY A 983 -37.46 -4.47 -4.48
C GLY A 983 -37.24 -5.21 -5.80
N THR A 984 -36.45 -6.29 -5.77
CA THR A 984 -36.13 -7.10 -6.95
C THR A 984 -36.56 -8.55 -6.77
N ILE A 985 -36.96 -9.19 -7.88
CA ILE A 985 -37.31 -10.60 -7.93
C ILE A 985 -36.67 -11.23 -9.16
N SER A 986 -35.98 -12.35 -8.94
CA SER A 986 -35.41 -13.19 -10.00
C SER A 986 -36.22 -14.48 -10.10
N PHE A 987 -36.68 -14.83 -11.30
CA PHE A 987 -37.43 -16.05 -11.58
C PHE A 987 -36.57 -17.01 -12.40
N TYR A 988 -36.57 -18.27 -12.00
CA TYR A 988 -35.80 -19.35 -12.59
C TYR A 988 -36.73 -20.47 -13.00
N VAL A 989 -36.59 -20.97 -14.23
CA VAL A 989 -37.27 -22.19 -14.68
C VAL A 989 -36.27 -23.10 -15.35
N LYS A 990 -36.24 -24.35 -14.91
CA LYS A 990 -35.45 -25.39 -15.54
C LYS A 990 -36.38 -26.38 -16.23
N ILE A 991 -36.24 -26.51 -17.55
CA ILE A 991 -36.92 -27.51 -18.37
C ILE A 991 -35.88 -28.57 -18.78
N PRO A 992 -35.99 -29.80 -18.29
CA PRO A 992 -35.06 -30.88 -18.63
C PRO A 992 -35.00 -31.21 -20.12
N GLN A 993 -33.83 -31.62 -20.61
CA GLN A 993 -33.60 -31.93 -22.04
C GLN A 993 -34.57 -32.98 -22.59
N ASP A 994 -34.93 -33.99 -21.79
CA ASP A 994 -35.80 -35.11 -22.19
C ASP A 994 -37.26 -34.66 -22.42
N LYS A 995 -37.60 -33.45 -22.01
CA LYS A 995 -38.90 -32.83 -22.22
C LYS A 995 -38.94 -31.92 -23.44
N ILE A 996 -37.81 -31.65 -24.09
CA ILE A 996 -37.69 -30.72 -25.22
C ILE A 996 -37.26 -31.49 -26.46
N THR A 997 -38.17 -31.61 -27.41
CA THR A 997 -37.90 -32.37 -28.63
C THR A 997 -36.81 -31.69 -29.45
N GLY A 998 -35.67 -32.38 -29.62
CA GLY A 998 -34.51 -31.89 -30.37
C GLY A 998 -33.51 -31.05 -29.57
N SER A 999 -33.66 -30.94 -28.24
CA SER A 999 -32.65 -30.28 -27.39
C SER A 999 -31.57 -31.26 -26.93
N ASN A 1000 -30.32 -30.80 -26.90
CA ASN A 1000 -29.17 -31.53 -26.38
C ASN A 1000 -28.78 -31.11 -24.95
N SER A 1001 -29.56 -30.21 -24.35
CA SER A 1001 -29.33 -29.73 -22.99
C SER A 1001 -30.62 -29.28 -22.30
N ASP A 1002 -30.58 -29.16 -20.98
CA ASP A 1002 -31.64 -28.51 -20.22
C ASP A 1002 -31.77 -27.04 -20.67
N ILE A 1003 -33.00 -26.55 -20.79
CA ILE A 1003 -33.25 -25.11 -20.99
C ILE A 1003 -33.41 -24.49 -19.61
N ASN A 1004 -32.51 -23.59 -19.25
CA ASN A 1004 -32.56 -22.80 -18.03
C ASN A 1004 -33.00 -21.38 -18.41
N LEU A 1005 -34.21 -21.01 -18.03
CA LEU A 1005 -34.75 -19.69 -18.22
C LEU A 1005 -34.54 -18.87 -16.96
N VAL A 1006 -33.99 -17.67 -17.11
CA VAL A 1006 -33.79 -16.73 -16.01
C VAL A 1006 -34.30 -15.37 -16.46
N VAL A 1007 -35.15 -14.76 -15.62
CA VAL A 1007 -35.60 -13.38 -15.83
C VAL A 1007 -35.56 -12.62 -14.51
N ASN A 1008 -35.05 -11.40 -14.57
CA ASN A 1008 -34.91 -10.51 -13.43
C ASN A 1008 -35.83 -9.32 -13.60
N TYR A 1009 -36.65 -9.05 -12.60
CA TYR A 1009 -37.56 -7.92 -12.57
C TYR A 1009 -37.21 -6.99 -11.41
N THR A 1010 -37.28 -5.69 -11.64
CA THR A 1010 -36.94 -4.65 -10.65
C THR A 1010 -38.10 -3.68 -10.43
N GLY A 1011 -38.09 -2.92 -9.33
CA GLY A 1011 -39.12 -1.92 -9.08
C GLY A 1011 -40.40 -2.47 -8.46
N PHE A 1012 -40.28 -3.56 -7.69
CA PHE A 1012 -41.33 -3.99 -6.76
C PHE A 1012 -41.35 -3.08 -5.52
N VAL A 1013 -42.48 -3.06 -4.82
CA VAL A 1013 -42.63 -2.33 -3.55
C VAL A 1013 -41.56 -2.79 -2.55
N LYS A 1014 -40.75 -1.85 -2.08
CA LYS A 1014 -39.74 -2.09 -1.04
C LYS A 1014 -40.42 -2.24 0.33
N GLY A 1015 -39.91 -3.15 1.15
CA GLY A 1015 -40.29 -3.23 2.56
C GLY A 1015 -39.69 -2.08 3.38
N ASN A 1016 -40.23 -1.84 4.58
CA ASN A 1016 -39.55 -1.02 5.58
C ASN A 1016 -38.32 -1.81 6.05
N ILE A 1017 -37.28 -1.11 6.50
CA ILE A 1017 -36.05 -1.74 7.02
C ILE A 1017 -36.40 -2.64 8.22
N ASP A 1018 -37.35 -2.21 9.05
CA ASP A 1018 -37.94 -3.00 10.13
C ASP A 1018 -39.34 -3.54 9.75
N ASN A 1019 -39.62 -4.80 10.12
CA ASN A 1019 -40.91 -5.44 9.86
C ASN A 1019 -42.02 -4.74 10.68
N THR A 1020 -42.94 -4.09 9.99
CA THR A 1020 -44.00 -3.22 10.52
C THR A 1020 -45.30 -3.53 9.76
N SER A 1021 -46.45 -3.34 10.41
CA SER A 1021 -47.77 -3.62 9.80
C SER A 1021 -48.23 -2.55 8.81
N ASP A 1022 -47.54 -1.42 8.76
CA ASP A 1022 -47.79 -0.27 7.90
C ASP A 1022 -46.59 -0.02 6.98
N ASN A 1023 -46.86 0.20 5.70
CA ASN A 1023 -45.82 0.42 4.71
C ASN A 1023 -46.32 1.28 3.55
N LEU A 1024 -45.42 2.02 2.92
CA LEU A 1024 -45.70 2.90 1.79
C LEU A 1024 -44.59 2.82 0.75
N SER A 1025 -44.96 2.82 -0.53
CA SER A 1025 -43.99 2.88 -1.62
C SER A 1025 -44.53 3.64 -2.82
N PHE A 1026 -43.62 4.27 -3.55
CA PHE A 1026 -43.91 4.93 -4.81
C PHE A 1026 -43.80 3.94 -5.99
N ILE A 1027 -44.36 4.31 -7.13
CA ILE A 1027 -44.08 3.64 -8.41
C ILE A 1027 -42.59 3.77 -8.67
N ALA A 1028 -41.94 2.66 -9.01
CA ALA A 1028 -40.51 2.67 -9.34
C ALA A 1028 -40.25 3.43 -10.65
N ASP A 1029 -39.07 4.02 -10.78
CA ASP A 1029 -38.69 4.86 -11.92
C ASP A 1029 -38.84 4.15 -13.27
N ASN A 1030 -38.36 2.90 -13.35
CA ASN A 1030 -38.49 2.06 -14.54
C ASN A 1030 -39.96 1.79 -14.96
N MET A 1031 -40.91 1.93 -14.05
CA MET A 1031 -42.34 1.71 -14.31
C MET A 1031 -43.12 3.00 -14.52
N LEU A 1032 -42.53 4.17 -14.28
CA LEU A 1032 -43.22 5.45 -14.27
C LEU A 1032 -43.98 5.71 -15.58
N LYS A 1033 -43.27 5.62 -16.72
CA LYS A 1033 -43.84 5.87 -18.05
C LYS A 1033 -45.03 4.94 -18.34
N SER A 1034 -44.79 3.65 -18.20
CA SER A 1034 -45.79 2.59 -18.40
C SER A 1034 -47.01 2.76 -17.51
N TYR A 1035 -46.79 3.07 -16.23
CA TYR A 1035 -47.85 3.32 -15.26
C TYR A 1035 -48.72 4.52 -15.65
N LEU A 1036 -48.11 5.66 -15.94
CA LEU A 1036 -48.83 6.88 -16.29
C LEU A 1036 -49.62 6.76 -17.61
N ILE A 1037 -49.05 6.08 -18.61
CA ILE A 1037 -49.75 5.80 -19.88
C ILE A 1037 -50.92 4.84 -19.65
N SER A 1038 -50.70 3.75 -18.89
CA SER A 1038 -51.74 2.74 -18.65
C SER A 1038 -52.95 3.29 -17.89
N ASN A 1039 -52.72 4.26 -16.99
CA ASN A 1039 -53.78 4.92 -16.21
C ASN A 1039 -54.42 6.10 -16.95
N GLY A 1040 -53.99 6.39 -18.19
CA GLY A 1040 -54.49 7.53 -18.97
C GLY A 1040 -54.14 8.89 -18.36
N ASP A 1041 -53.13 8.95 -17.48
CA ASP A 1041 -52.70 10.19 -16.84
C ASP A 1041 -51.84 11.07 -17.77
N THR A 1042 -51.25 10.46 -18.80
CA THR A 1042 -50.52 11.11 -19.89
C THR A 1042 -50.54 10.22 -21.15
N THR A 1043 -50.17 10.76 -22.31
CA THR A 1043 -49.89 9.97 -23.52
C THR A 1043 -48.39 9.65 -23.60
N GLU A 1044 -48.01 8.66 -24.41
CA GLU A 1044 -46.59 8.39 -24.65
C GLU A 1044 -45.86 9.60 -25.25
N GLU A 1045 -46.52 10.30 -26.19
CA GLU A 1045 -45.97 11.47 -26.85
C GLU A 1045 -45.74 12.62 -25.86
N ASP A 1046 -46.68 12.84 -24.95
CA ASP A 1046 -46.59 13.89 -23.93
C ASP A 1046 -45.58 13.54 -22.84
N PHE A 1047 -45.51 12.27 -22.42
CA PHE A 1047 -44.51 11.83 -21.46
C PHE A 1047 -43.08 12.06 -21.97
N ASN A 1048 -42.82 11.72 -23.23
CA ASN A 1048 -41.50 11.91 -23.84
C ASN A 1048 -41.12 13.41 -24.02
N LYS A 1049 -42.07 14.34 -23.87
CA LYS A 1049 -41.83 15.80 -23.93
C LYS A 1049 -41.56 16.41 -22.54
N PHE A 1050 -41.77 15.67 -21.46
CA PHE A 1050 -41.50 16.20 -20.13
C PHE A 1050 -40.00 16.54 -19.97
N THR A 1051 -39.73 17.76 -19.52
CA THR A 1051 -38.49 18.13 -18.84
C THR A 1051 -38.69 17.99 -17.32
N PRO A 1052 -37.61 17.89 -16.51
CA PRO A 1052 -37.71 17.83 -15.04
C PRO A 1052 -38.62 18.92 -14.46
N ASP A 1053 -38.50 20.15 -14.93
CA ASP A 1053 -39.33 21.27 -14.48
C ASP A 1053 -40.81 21.11 -14.85
N THR A 1054 -41.10 20.68 -16.08
CA THR A 1054 -42.49 20.47 -16.52
C THR A 1054 -43.15 19.28 -15.84
N PHE A 1055 -42.39 18.21 -15.57
CA PHE A 1055 -42.89 17.07 -14.84
C PHE A 1055 -43.10 17.38 -13.36
N ALA A 1056 -42.19 18.14 -12.74
CA ALA A 1056 -42.37 18.60 -11.36
C ALA A 1056 -43.64 19.44 -11.21
N LYS A 1057 -43.88 20.41 -12.11
CA LYS A 1057 -45.14 21.19 -12.13
C LYS A 1057 -46.36 20.29 -12.30
N TRP A 1058 -46.29 19.32 -13.20
CA TRP A 1058 -47.37 18.34 -13.38
C TRP A 1058 -47.65 17.52 -12.12
N LEU A 1059 -46.62 17.18 -11.33
CA LEU A 1059 -46.80 16.48 -10.05
C LEU A 1059 -47.43 17.35 -8.97
N GLU A 1060 -47.15 18.65 -8.97
CA GLU A 1060 -47.70 19.64 -8.05
C GLU A 1060 -49.15 20.03 -8.37
N ASP A 1061 -49.62 19.73 -9.60
CA ASP A 1061 -50.95 20.09 -10.07
C ASP A 1061 -52.06 19.58 -9.13
N SER A 1062 -53.09 20.43 -8.99
CA SER A 1062 -54.26 20.17 -8.15
C SER A 1062 -53.91 19.85 -6.70
N ASN A 1063 -52.96 20.57 -6.10
CA ASN A 1063 -52.49 20.37 -4.72
C ASN A 1063 -51.87 18.98 -4.52
N TYR A 1064 -50.86 18.65 -5.34
CA TYR A 1064 -50.08 17.42 -5.29
C TYR A 1064 -50.88 16.12 -5.53
N GLN A 1065 -52.08 16.19 -6.09
CA GLN A 1065 -52.89 15.00 -6.37
C GLN A 1065 -52.23 14.06 -7.37
N LYS A 1066 -51.47 14.60 -8.32
CA LYS A 1066 -50.70 13.81 -9.28
C LYS A 1066 -49.52 13.09 -8.62
N ALA A 1067 -48.81 13.75 -7.70
CA ALA A 1067 -47.77 13.10 -6.89
C ALA A 1067 -48.33 11.96 -6.02
N LEU A 1068 -49.52 12.13 -5.44
CA LEU A 1068 -50.17 11.09 -4.62
C LEU A 1068 -50.55 9.84 -5.42
N LYS A 1069 -50.92 9.99 -6.70
CA LYS A 1069 -51.18 8.85 -7.58
C LYS A 1069 -49.96 7.97 -7.80
N LEU A 1070 -48.76 8.50 -7.60
CA LEU A 1070 -47.53 7.72 -7.70
C LEU A 1070 -47.27 6.85 -6.48
N ILE A 1071 -48.07 6.94 -5.40
CA ILE A 1071 -47.99 6.02 -4.28
C ILE A 1071 -48.63 4.68 -4.70
N SER A 1072 -47.76 3.72 -5.03
CA SER A 1072 -48.09 2.40 -5.59
C SER A 1072 -48.59 1.41 -4.55
N TYR A 1073 -48.17 1.59 -3.30
CA TYR A 1073 -48.54 0.74 -2.18
C TYR A 1073 -48.67 1.57 -0.92
N LYS A 1074 -49.71 1.29 -0.16
CA LYS A 1074 -49.98 1.86 1.16
C LYS A 1074 -50.71 0.81 1.98
N SER A 1075 -50.37 0.70 3.26
CA SER A 1075 -50.98 -0.24 4.19
C SER A 1075 -50.90 0.29 5.61
N GLY A 1076 -51.78 -0.22 6.47
CA GLY A 1076 -51.84 0.17 7.88
C GLY A 1076 -52.04 1.68 8.05
N GLN A 1077 -51.26 2.29 8.93
CA GLN A 1077 -51.45 3.68 9.34
C GLN A 1077 -51.28 4.70 8.20
N TYR A 1078 -50.47 4.42 7.17
CA TYR A 1078 -50.29 5.36 6.05
C TYR A 1078 -51.55 5.54 5.20
N GLU A 1079 -52.43 4.54 5.16
CA GLU A 1079 -53.71 4.65 4.45
C GLU A 1079 -54.61 5.69 5.12
N ASP A 1080 -54.71 5.63 6.45
CA ASP A 1080 -55.48 6.60 7.24
C ASP A 1080 -54.90 8.01 7.17
N LEU A 1081 -53.57 8.14 7.24
CA LEU A 1081 -52.89 9.44 7.19
C LEU A 1081 -53.00 10.13 5.83
N LEU A 1082 -52.97 9.36 4.74
CA LEU A 1082 -53.22 9.88 3.38
C LEU A 1082 -54.69 10.32 3.22
N ASN A 1083 -55.65 9.52 3.69
CA ASN A 1083 -57.07 9.85 3.60
C ASN A 1083 -57.48 11.06 4.45
N THR A 1084 -56.79 11.31 5.57
CA THR A 1084 -57.04 12.45 6.47
C THR A 1084 -56.15 13.68 6.16
N SER A 1085 -55.39 13.63 5.07
CA SER A 1085 -54.48 14.72 4.63
C SER A 1085 -53.44 15.13 5.68
N LYS A 1086 -52.99 14.19 6.53
CA LYS A 1086 -52.00 14.42 7.59
C LYS A 1086 -50.55 14.23 7.11
N TYR A 1087 -50.21 14.86 6.00
CA TYR A 1087 -48.89 14.77 5.37
C TYR A 1087 -48.49 16.08 4.70
N LYS A 1088 -47.20 16.24 4.38
CA LYS A 1088 -46.65 17.32 3.54
C LYS A 1088 -45.88 16.72 2.38
N ILE A 1089 -46.11 17.20 1.16
CA ILE A 1089 -45.37 16.78 -0.04
C ILE A 1089 -44.46 17.91 -0.49
N SER A 1090 -43.26 17.57 -0.93
CA SER A 1090 -42.33 18.45 -1.63
C SER A 1090 -41.88 17.78 -2.93
N VAL A 1091 -41.85 18.54 -4.03
CA VAL A 1091 -41.37 18.08 -5.34
C VAL A 1091 -40.18 18.96 -5.72
N ILE A 1092 -39.06 18.33 -6.10
CA ILE A 1092 -37.80 19.02 -6.42
C ILE A 1092 -37.32 18.56 -7.78
N ALA A 1093 -37.27 19.49 -8.74
CA ALA A 1093 -36.67 19.24 -10.05
C ALA A 1093 -35.15 19.50 -10.02
N ASN A 1094 -34.39 18.67 -10.73
CA ASN A 1094 -32.97 18.87 -11.02
C ASN A 1094 -32.75 18.74 -12.52
N GLU A 1095 -32.71 19.89 -13.21
CA GLU A 1095 -32.51 19.93 -14.66
C GLU A 1095 -31.15 19.36 -15.10
N THR A 1096 -30.10 19.53 -14.28
CA THR A 1096 -28.74 19.10 -14.63
C THR A 1096 -28.62 17.57 -14.61
N GLN A 1097 -29.23 16.92 -13.62
CA GLN A 1097 -29.24 15.46 -13.51
C GLN A 1097 -30.39 14.81 -14.26
N ARG A 1098 -31.30 15.61 -14.84
CA ARG A 1098 -32.54 15.16 -15.48
C ARG A 1098 -33.42 14.33 -14.56
N THR A 1099 -33.60 14.78 -13.33
CA THR A 1099 -34.37 14.05 -12.30
C THR A 1099 -35.40 14.92 -11.60
N VAL A 1100 -36.44 14.28 -11.08
CA VAL A 1100 -37.46 14.90 -10.22
C VAL A 1100 -37.67 14.04 -8.98
N SER A 1101 -37.47 14.62 -7.80
CA SER A 1101 -37.63 13.94 -6.52
C SER A 1101 -38.93 14.34 -5.85
N VAL A 1102 -39.70 13.36 -5.38
CA VAL A 1102 -40.92 13.55 -4.58
C VAL A 1102 -40.64 13.10 -3.15
N PHE A 1103 -40.91 13.96 -2.18
CA PHE A 1103 -40.78 13.70 -0.75
C PHE A 1103 -42.16 13.81 -0.10
N ILE A 1104 -42.50 12.87 0.77
CA ILE A 1104 -43.71 12.92 1.60
C ILE A 1104 -43.35 12.72 3.07
N LEU A 1105 -43.77 13.66 3.92
CA LEU A 1105 -43.58 13.64 5.37
C LEU A 1105 -44.93 13.48 6.07
N PHE A 1106 -45.07 12.46 6.91
CA PHE A 1106 -46.25 12.18 7.71
C PHE A 1106 -46.12 12.77 9.12
N SER A 1107 -47.15 13.50 9.57
CA SER A 1107 -47.06 14.26 10.82
C SER A 1107 -47.37 13.44 12.08
N ASP A 1108 -48.11 12.33 11.96
CA ASP A 1108 -48.70 11.60 13.10
C ASP A 1108 -48.49 10.06 13.05
N VAL A 1109 -47.33 9.57 12.59
CA VAL A 1109 -47.02 8.12 12.64
C VAL A 1109 -46.85 7.67 14.10
N THR A 1110 -47.59 6.63 14.50
CA THR A 1110 -47.71 6.16 15.90
C THR A 1110 -46.80 4.98 16.21
N ASP A 1111 -46.49 4.11 15.23
CA ASP A 1111 -45.50 3.06 15.41
C ASP A 1111 -44.09 3.69 15.35
N PRO A 1112 -43.26 3.59 16.41
CA PRO A 1112 -41.93 4.17 16.43
C PRO A 1112 -40.93 3.51 15.45
N LYS A 1113 -41.26 2.34 14.88
CA LYS A 1113 -40.44 1.66 13.87
C LYS A 1113 -40.82 2.04 12.43
N SER A 1114 -41.90 2.78 12.25
CA SER A 1114 -42.40 3.17 10.94
C SER A 1114 -41.79 4.51 10.49
N LEU A 1115 -41.48 4.61 9.20
CA LEU A 1115 -40.81 5.79 8.63
C LEU A 1115 -41.77 7.00 8.60
N LYS A 1116 -41.30 8.13 9.13
CA LYS A 1116 -42.06 9.38 9.05
C LYS A 1116 -41.94 10.06 7.68
N GLU A 1117 -40.91 9.73 6.91
CA GLU A 1117 -40.61 10.34 5.62
C GLU A 1117 -40.32 9.28 4.57
N TYR A 1118 -40.90 9.46 3.37
CA TYR A 1118 -40.62 8.66 2.19
C TYR A 1118 -40.22 9.56 1.03
N SER A 1119 -39.31 9.08 0.18
CA SER A 1119 -38.91 9.78 -1.03
C SER A 1119 -38.69 8.85 -2.21
N VAL A 1120 -38.85 9.39 -3.41
CA VAL A 1120 -38.54 8.74 -4.69
C VAL A 1120 -37.94 9.76 -5.64
N THR A 1121 -37.01 9.31 -6.49
CA THR A 1121 -36.43 10.13 -7.56
C THR A 1121 -36.74 9.47 -8.90
N TYR A 1122 -37.28 10.25 -9.82
CA TYR A 1122 -37.62 9.85 -11.18
C TYR A 1122 -36.66 10.46 -12.19
N THR A 1123 -36.27 9.69 -13.20
CA THR A 1123 -35.44 10.15 -14.32
C THR A 1123 -36.35 10.58 -15.47
N ILE A 1124 -36.26 11.85 -15.91
CA ILE A 1124 -37.17 12.49 -16.88
C ILE A 1124 -36.44 12.95 -18.14
#